data_AF-A0A7W1IX72-F1
#
_entry.id   AF-A0A7W1IX72-F1
#
_cell.length_a   1.000
_cell.length_b   1.000
_cell.length_c   1.000
_cell.angle_alpha   90.00
_cell.angle_beta   90.00
_cell.angle_gamma   90.00
#
_symmetry.space_group_name_H-M   'P 1'
#
loop_
_entity.id
_entity.type
_entity.pdbx_description
1 polymer ?
#
loop_
_entity_poly.entity_id
_entity_poly.type
_entity_poly.pdbx_seq_one_letter_code
_entity_poly.pdbx_strand_id
1 'polypeptide(L)'
;MITTKVTDPVCGMMIDAETAAGTSEFKGKAFYFCSPICKEKFDAAPQDFIKPEGNKTETKTENKTNGANGLTTEQATDGTHNNHTLPNGAGERVDLPITGMTCAACANRIERQLAKQPGVSRAGVNFATSRATVEYNPNETGVKNLIQTVKDVGYGTAGTARADFIVDDSARPSGSSQPLENHLNKLRGVANASFNLATRQVRVEYLPGSTDVRTIQMAIEDFGYRVGEVQVGGGEAAEDSEAKWREVEYKDLRRKFWLAAVLSLPVLVIAMSHGSIEFLNFPGVNWLQFALTVPVVFYCGAQFYRGAWAAFRHRAADMNTLIATGTGAAFVYSVLATIFPSNFANANGQTMNMPGMEGMPNIPVYFEAASVIIALILLGRMLEAKAKGQTGEAIRRLLGLQAKTAKVVRDGREVDIPVEEVVPEDVVIVRPGEKIPVDGMVAEGSSAVDESMLTGESLPVEKKAGDEVFGATINKTGSFRFKATKVGKDTVLQQIVKMVQDAQGSKAPIARLADVISGIFTPIVICVAIATFVIWFVAASPEARFTMALVNFVSVLIIACPCALGLATPTAIMVGTGKGAENGVLIKGGEALETAHKLSAIVLDKTGTITKGEPSLTNVVTASDADENDFLKTVASAEKLSEHPLAAAIVRGAESRNLQFETVENFNALEGRGIEASVGGKGLLLGNLRLMNERSILLNGVQD
;
A
#
# COMPACT_ATOMS: atom_id res chain seq x y z
N MET A 1 6.46 -53.26 1.14
CA MET A 1 6.69 -52.61 -0.17
C MET A 1 7.12 -51.18 0.12
N ILE A 2 8.30 -50.78 -0.34
CA ILE A 2 8.82 -49.41 -0.14
C ILE A 2 8.24 -48.58 -1.27
N THR A 3 7.32 -47.66 -0.96
CA THR A 3 6.67 -46.79 -1.94
C THR A 3 7.61 -45.63 -2.28
N THR A 4 7.96 -45.51 -3.57
CA THR A 4 8.91 -44.48 -4.03
C THR A 4 8.14 -43.18 -4.21
N LYS A 5 8.13 -42.33 -3.17
CA LYS A 5 7.48 -41.02 -3.25
C LYS A 5 8.27 -40.08 -4.17
N VAL A 6 7.60 -39.54 -5.17
CA VAL A 6 8.13 -38.59 -6.15
C VAL A 6 7.29 -37.32 -6.13
N THR A 7 7.88 -36.18 -6.51
CA THR A 7 7.18 -34.88 -6.48
C THR A 7 6.76 -34.50 -7.89
N ASP A 8 5.49 -34.15 -8.07
CA ASP A 8 4.98 -33.58 -9.31
C ASP A 8 5.64 -32.20 -9.56
N PRO A 9 6.37 -32.00 -10.68
CA PRO A 9 7.12 -30.77 -10.92
C PRO A 9 6.26 -29.55 -11.25
N VAL A 10 4.97 -29.74 -11.58
CA VAL A 10 4.06 -28.64 -11.94
C VAL A 10 3.37 -28.06 -10.71
N CYS A 11 2.92 -28.92 -9.79
CA CYS A 11 2.15 -28.48 -8.63
C CYS A 11 2.87 -28.68 -7.28
N GLY A 12 3.96 -29.45 -7.24
CA GLY A 12 4.73 -29.73 -6.02
C GLY A 12 4.11 -30.80 -5.10
N MET A 13 3.07 -31.50 -5.55
CA MET A 13 2.41 -32.56 -4.76
C MET A 13 3.30 -33.83 -4.72
N MET A 14 3.52 -34.38 -3.53
CA MET A 14 4.16 -35.69 -3.39
C MET A 14 3.18 -36.81 -3.71
N ILE A 15 3.53 -37.67 -4.65
CA ILE A 15 2.73 -38.80 -5.12
C ILE A 15 3.56 -40.08 -5.13
N ASP A 16 2.89 -41.22 -5.13
CA ASP A 16 3.54 -42.52 -5.33
C ASP A 16 3.76 -42.76 -6.83
N ALA A 17 4.99 -43.12 -7.22
CA ALA A 17 5.35 -43.32 -8.62
C ALA A 17 4.55 -44.47 -9.27
N GLU A 18 4.14 -45.49 -8.49
CA GLU A 18 3.38 -46.64 -9.00
C GLU A 18 1.90 -46.32 -9.25
N THR A 19 1.35 -45.29 -8.59
CA THR A 19 -0.07 -44.90 -8.71
C THR A 19 -0.26 -43.53 -9.36
N ALA A 20 0.76 -43.02 -10.07
CA ALA A 20 0.69 -41.71 -10.70
C ALA A 20 -0.40 -41.64 -11.77
N ALA A 21 -1.14 -40.52 -11.82
CA ALA A 21 -2.22 -40.32 -12.78
C ALA A 21 -1.72 -40.11 -14.22
N GLY A 22 -0.41 -39.84 -14.39
CA GLY A 22 0.24 -39.77 -15.68
C GLY A 22 1.76 -39.72 -15.55
N THR A 23 2.46 -40.07 -16.63
CA THR A 23 3.94 -40.03 -16.72
C THR A 23 4.40 -39.45 -18.05
N SER A 24 5.54 -38.73 -18.03
CA SER A 24 6.20 -38.18 -19.22
C SER A 24 7.71 -38.30 -19.07
N GLU A 25 8.44 -38.41 -20.19
CA GLU A 25 9.90 -38.49 -20.20
C GLU A 25 10.50 -37.23 -20.82
N PHE A 26 11.44 -36.60 -20.14
CA PHE A 26 12.14 -35.42 -20.65
C PHE A 26 13.62 -35.47 -20.25
N LYS A 27 14.52 -35.30 -21.23
CA LYS A 27 15.99 -35.43 -21.07
C LYS A 27 16.43 -36.75 -20.42
N GLY A 28 15.75 -37.86 -20.75
CA GLY A 28 16.10 -39.21 -20.26
C GLY A 28 15.69 -39.48 -18.81
N LYS A 29 14.82 -38.64 -18.22
CA LYS A 29 14.27 -38.81 -16.87
C LYS A 29 12.75 -38.89 -16.94
N ALA A 30 12.19 -39.89 -16.25
CA ALA A 30 10.74 -40.04 -16.09
C ALA A 30 10.21 -39.10 -15.00
N PHE A 31 9.13 -38.38 -15.33
CA PHE A 31 8.38 -37.51 -14.44
C PHE A 31 6.97 -38.08 -14.24
N TYR A 32 6.45 -37.94 -13.03
CA TYR A 32 5.17 -38.51 -12.59
C TYR A 32 4.26 -37.37 -12.14
N PHE A 33 2.96 -37.46 -12.47
CA PHE A 33 2.01 -36.38 -12.27
C PHE A 33 0.79 -36.80 -11.44
N CYS A 34 0.30 -35.89 -10.61
CA CYS A 34 -0.84 -36.12 -9.73
C CYS A 34 -2.18 -36.08 -10.47
N SER A 35 -2.22 -35.48 -11.67
CA SER A 35 -3.40 -35.40 -12.52
C SER A 35 -3.03 -35.30 -14.01
N PRO A 36 -3.96 -35.64 -14.93
CA PRO A 36 -3.76 -35.44 -16.37
C PRO A 36 -3.47 -33.98 -16.74
N ILE A 37 -4.01 -33.02 -16.00
CA ILE A 37 -3.81 -31.57 -16.24
C ILE A 37 -2.36 -31.16 -15.95
N CYS A 38 -1.77 -31.70 -14.88
CA CYS A 38 -0.36 -31.44 -14.55
C CYS A 38 0.56 -32.03 -15.63
N LYS A 39 0.24 -33.23 -16.14
CA LYS A 39 0.95 -33.83 -17.27
C LYS A 39 0.86 -32.96 -18.52
N GLU A 40 -0.34 -32.52 -18.93
CA GLU A 40 -0.53 -31.68 -20.12
C GLU A 40 0.22 -30.35 -20.03
N LYS A 41 0.22 -29.70 -18.85
CA LYS A 41 1.00 -28.47 -18.63
C LYS A 41 2.50 -28.70 -18.74
N PHE A 42 2.99 -29.81 -18.19
CA PHE A 42 4.40 -30.17 -18.30
C PHE A 42 4.80 -30.47 -19.75
N ASP A 43 4.01 -31.27 -20.48
CA ASP A 43 4.28 -31.61 -21.88
C ASP A 43 4.27 -30.37 -22.79
N ALA A 44 3.48 -29.34 -22.45
CA ALA A 44 3.43 -28.09 -23.21
C ALA A 44 4.69 -27.21 -23.06
N ALA A 45 5.34 -27.20 -21.89
CA ALA A 45 6.53 -26.39 -21.63
C ALA A 45 7.46 -27.01 -20.56
N PRO A 46 8.14 -28.15 -20.84
CA PRO A 46 8.86 -28.90 -19.81
C PRO A 46 10.03 -28.14 -19.19
N GLN A 47 10.68 -27.25 -19.96
CA GLN A 47 11.81 -26.44 -19.48
C GLN A 47 11.45 -25.44 -18.38
N ASP A 48 10.19 -25.01 -18.29
CA ASP A 48 9.75 -24.01 -17.30
C ASP A 48 9.60 -24.62 -15.90
N PHE A 49 9.46 -25.95 -15.83
CA PHE A 49 9.26 -26.71 -14.60
C PHE A 49 10.53 -27.41 -14.10
N ILE A 50 11.61 -27.40 -14.88
CA ILE A 50 12.89 -28.04 -14.51
C ILE A 50 13.96 -26.96 -14.35
N LYS A 51 14.40 -26.72 -13.12
CA LYS A 51 15.55 -25.85 -12.84
C LYS A 51 16.82 -26.39 -13.53
N PRO A 52 17.66 -25.55 -14.16
CA PRO A 52 18.93 -26.00 -14.71
C PRO A 52 19.87 -26.47 -13.57
N GLU A 53 20.41 -27.68 -13.68
CA GLU A 53 21.39 -28.21 -12.74
C GLU A 53 22.69 -27.39 -12.80
N GLY A 54 23.04 -26.74 -11.69
CA GLY A 54 24.29 -26.04 -11.49
C GLY A 54 25.42 -26.98 -11.05
N ASN A 55 26.56 -26.84 -11.73
CA ASN A 55 27.86 -27.51 -11.57
C ASN A 55 28.23 -28.02 -10.16
N LYS A 56 28.63 -29.29 -10.08
CA LYS A 56 29.61 -29.77 -9.09
C LYS A 56 31.00 -29.35 -9.54
N THR A 57 31.58 -28.31 -8.94
CA THR A 57 32.99 -27.98 -9.12
C THR A 57 33.81 -28.65 -8.02
N GLU A 58 34.71 -29.52 -8.46
CA GLU A 58 35.68 -30.25 -7.64
C GLU A 58 36.61 -29.30 -6.90
N THR A 59 36.77 -29.54 -5.60
CA THR A 59 37.78 -28.95 -4.74
C THR A 59 39.16 -29.50 -5.15
N LYS A 60 39.94 -28.71 -5.91
CA LYS A 60 41.38 -28.96 -6.05
C LYS A 60 42.14 -28.25 -4.94
N THR A 61 42.72 -29.07 -4.07
CA THR A 61 43.73 -28.69 -3.08
C THR A 61 45.01 -28.29 -3.81
N GLU A 62 45.37 -27.01 -3.80
CA GLU A 62 46.73 -26.58 -4.11
C GLU A 62 47.35 -25.93 -2.86
N ASN A 63 48.30 -26.67 -2.28
CA ASN A 63 49.26 -26.21 -1.29
C ASN A 63 50.16 -25.13 -1.91
N LYS A 64 50.12 -23.91 -1.36
CA LYS A 64 51.29 -23.03 -1.31
C LYS A 64 51.38 -22.38 0.06
N THR A 65 52.33 -22.88 0.83
CA THR A 65 52.94 -22.24 1.99
C THR A 65 53.64 -20.95 1.59
N ASN A 66 53.47 -19.88 2.37
CA ASN A 66 54.56 -19.12 3.03
C ASN A 66 54.01 -17.89 3.78
N GLY A 67 54.37 -17.77 5.07
CA GLY A 67 54.81 -16.49 5.62
C GLY A 67 53.90 -15.72 6.58
N ALA A 68 53.87 -16.17 7.83
CA ALA A 68 53.99 -15.37 9.08
C ALA A 68 52.86 -14.41 9.55
N ASN A 69 52.49 -14.64 10.82
CA ASN A 69 51.80 -13.81 11.82
C ASN A 69 50.29 -13.57 11.56
N GLY A 70 49.34 -14.16 12.29
CA GLY A 70 49.32 -14.58 13.70
C GLY A 70 48.35 -13.67 14.47
N LEU A 71 47.08 -14.07 14.57
CA LEU A 71 46.17 -13.85 15.71
C LEU A 71 44.78 -14.41 15.35
N THR A 72 44.40 -15.45 16.09
CA THR A 72 43.09 -16.11 16.09
C THR A 72 42.09 -15.30 16.92
N THR A 73 40.89 -15.10 16.39
CA THR A 73 39.69 -14.82 17.20
C THR A 73 38.50 -15.49 16.52
N GLU A 74 38.39 -16.80 16.70
CA GLU A 74 37.07 -17.37 16.99
C GLU A 74 36.80 -17.09 18.48
N GLN A 75 35.53 -16.80 18.81
CA GLN A 75 34.99 -16.42 20.12
C GLN A 75 34.89 -14.91 20.41
N ALA A 76 33.89 -14.26 19.82
CA ALA A 76 32.96 -13.37 20.53
C ALA A 76 31.75 -13.06 19.64
N THR A 77 30.61 -12.82 20.27
CA THR A 77 29.29 -12.39 19.77
C THR A 77 28.38 -13.44 19.12
N ASP A 78 27.82 -14.26 19.99
CA ASP A 78 26.41 -14.66 19.92
C ASP A 78 25.54 -13.44 20.35
N GLY A 79 24.41 -13.19 19.68
CA GLY A 79 23.44 -12.14 20.07
C GLY A 79 22.95 -11.20 18.97
N THR A 80 21.76 -11.47 18.45
CA THR A 80 20.78 -10.52 17.87
C THR A 80 21.23 -9.61 16.72
N HIS A 81 21.14 -10.11 15.48
CA HIS A 81 20.90 -9.25 14.32
C HIS A 81 19.64 -9.74 13.59
N ASN A 82 18.53 -9.00 13.76
CA ASN A 82 17.35 -9.13 12.91
C ASN A 82 17.66 -8.56 11.52
N ASN A 83 18.43 -9.31 10.75
CA ASN A 83 18.71 -9.03 9.36
C ASN A 83 17.49 -9.44 8.53
N HIS A 84 16.51 -8.55 8.39
CA HIS A 84 15.36 -8.79 7.51
C HIS A 84 15.73 -8.48 6.05
N THR A 85 16.61 -9.30 5.49
CA THR A 85 16.57 -9.58 4.04
C THR A 85 15.24 -10.26 3.69
N LEU A 86 14.83 -10.20 2.42
CA LEU A 86 13.85 -11.16 1.89
C LEU A 86 14.27 -12.59 2.31
N PRO A 87 13.33 -13.57 2.45
CA PRO A 87 13.63 -14.93 2.93
C PRO A 87 14.80 -15.65 2.24
N ASN A 88 15.23 -15.15 1.07
CA ASN A 88 16.28 -15.70 0.24
C ASN A 88 17.56 -14.83 0.15
N GLY A 89 17.72 -13.78 0.97
CA GLY A 89 18.94 -12.96 0.98
C GLY A 89 19.21 -12.11 -0.28
N ALA A 90 18.25 -12.02 -1.20
CA ALA A 90 18.47 -11.55 -2.57
C ALA A 90 18.26 -10.03 -2.83
N GLY A 91 18.05 -9.21 -1.80
CA GLY A 91 17.88 -7.76 -1.95
C GLY A 91 17.20 -7.07 -0.77
N GLU A 92 17.15 -5.74 -0.83
CA GLU A 92 16.47 -4.84 0.10
C GLU A 92 15.18 -4.27 -0.49
N ARG A 93 14.21 -3.93 0.37
CA ARG A 93 12.95 -3.25 -0.03
C ARG A 93 12.90 -1.84 0.55
N VAL A 94 12.61 -0.85 -0.29
CA VAL A 94 12.37 0.56 0.10
C VAL A 94 11.03 1.05 -0.45
N ASP A 95 10.32 1.83 0.35
CA ASP A 95 9.09 2.52 -0.07
C ASP A 95 9.37 4.02 -0.23
N LEU A 96 9.28 4.50 -1.47
CA LEU A 96 9.53 5.88 -1.86
C LEU A 96 8.21 6.63 -2.02
N PRO A 97 7.89 7.66 -1.22
CA PRO A 97 6.76 8.53 -1.49
C PRO A 97 7.06 9.42 -2.70
N ILE A 98 6.13 9.47 -3.66
CA ILE A 98 6.28 10.15 -4.95
C ILE A 98 5.29 11.31 -5.03
N THR A 99 5.72 12.48 -5.49
CA THR A 99 4.89 13.67 -5.66
C THR A 99 4.69 14.06 -7.13
N GLY A 100 3.57 14.69 -7.42
CA GLY A 100 3.21 15.12 -8.78
C GLY A 100 2.75 13.99 -9.69
N MET A 101 2.50 12.78 -9.16
CA MET A 101 1.81 11.74 -9.92
C MET A 101 0.34 12.09 -10.02
N THR A 102 -0.20 12.06 -11.23
CA THR A 102 -1.54 12.57 -11.49
C THR A 102 -2.47 11.60 -12.24
N CYS A 103 -1.98 10.43 -12.61
CA CYS A 103 -2.81 9.32 -13.11
C CYS A 103 -2.06 7.98 -12.98
N ALA A 104 -2.74 6.87 -13.25
CA ALA A 104 -2.13 5.54 -13.29
C ALA A 104 -1.08 5.39 -14.41
N ALA A 105 -1.25 6.10 -15.55
CA ALA A 105 -0.21 6.21 -16.58
C ALA A 105 1.10 6.87 -16.07
N CYS A 106 1.02 7.85 -15.15
CA CYS A 106 2.19 8.40 -14.47
C CYS A 106 2.90 7.30 -13.65
N ALA A 107 2.15 6.54 -12.85
CA ALA A 107 2.69 5.46 -12.02
C ALA A 107 3.36 4.38 -12.86
N ASN A 108 2.72 3.91 -13.94
CA ASN A 108 3.31 2.92 -14.86
C ASN A 108 4.62 3.41 -15.50
N ARG A 109 4.73 4.72 -15.78
CA ARG A 109 5.96 5.30 -16.31
C ARG A 109 7.10 5.22 -15.30
N ILE A 110 6.84 5.62 -14.06
CA ILE A 110 7.83 5.56 -12.98
C ILE A 110 8.23 4.11 -12.71
N GLU A 111 7.26 3.19 -12.65
CA GLU A 111 7.47 1.76 -12.44
C GLU A 111 8.41 1.16 -13.48
N ARG A 112 8.16 1.42 -14.76
CA ARG A 112 9.02 0.94 -15.86
C ARG A 112 10.43 1.53 -15.84
N GLN A 113 10.60 2.76 -15.35
CA GLN A 113 11.92 3.40 -15.28
C GLN A 113 12.71 2.91 -14.07
N LEU A 114 12.06 2.77 -12.92
CA LEU A 114 12.66 2.15 -11.74
C LEU A 114 13.07 0.70 -12.01
N ALA A 115 12.22 -0.09 -12.68
CA ALA A 115 12.53 -1.48 -13.04
C ALA A 115 13.68 -1.62 -14.05
N LYS A 116 14.07 -0.54 -14.74
CA LYS A 116 15.21 -0.52 -15.67
C LYS A 116 16.54 -0.12 -15.02
N GLN A 117 16.50 0.37 -13.78
CA GLN A 117 17.72 0.75 -13.08
C GLN A 117 18.55 -0.50 -12.75
N PRO A 118 19.89 -0.46 -12.96
CA PRO A 118 20.78 -1.52 -12.50
C PRO A 118 20.57 -1.80 -11.01
N GLY A 119 20.60 -3.08 -10.63
CA GLY A 119 20.36 -3.51 -9.25
C GLY A 119 18.90 -3.54 -8.81
N VAL A 120 17.91 -3.11 -9.60
CA VAL A 120 16.49 -3.23 -9.23
C VAL A 120 15.93 -4.57 -9.69
N SER A 121 15.47 -5.41 -8.76
CA SER A 121 14.85 -6.70 -9.07
C SER A 121 13.34 -6.56 -9.34
N ARG A 122 12.67 -5.66 -8.61
CA ARG A 122 11.24 -5.41 -8.75
C ARG A 122 10.90 -3.97 -8.37
N ALA A 123 10.02 -3.33 -9.12
CA ALA A 123 9.44 -2.04 -8.76
C ALA A 123 7.92 -2.09 -8.96
N GLY A 124 7.17 -1.57 -7.98
CA GLY A 124 5.73 -1.39 -8.05
C GLY A 124 5.37 0.02 -7.64
N VAL A 125 4.62 0.74 -8.48
CA VAL A 125 4.19 2.11 -8.17
C VAL A 125 2.69 2.16 -8.02
N ASN A 126 2.25 2.65 -6.87
CA ASN A 126 0.85 2.84 -6.56
C ASN A 126 0.50 4.33 -6.57
N PHE A 127 -0.38 4.69 -7.50
CA PHE A 127 -0.88 6.04 -7.67
C PHE A 127 -1.81 6.49 -6.53
N ALA A 128 -2.66 5.62 -6.01
CA ALA A 128 -3.64 5.94 -4.96
C ALA A 128 -2.95 6.28 -3.63
N THR A 129 -1.88 5.55 -3.29
CA THR A 129 -1.07 5.79 -2.09
C THR A 129 0.09 6.75 -2.34
N SER A 130 0.30 7.21 -3.58
CA SER A 130 1.43 8.07 -3.96
C SER A 130 2.79 7.49 -3.54
N ARG A 131 2.96 6.16 -3.63
CA ARG A 131 4.18 5.46 -3.21
C ARG A 131 4.71 4.51 -4.28
N ALA A 132 6.03 4.38 -4.35
CA ALA A 132 6.74 3.38 -5.14
C ALA A 132 7.47 2.42 -4.20
N THR A 133 7.11 1.14 -4.24
CA THR A 133 7.81 0.07 -3.55
C THR A 133 8.85 -0.53 -4.49
N VAL A 134 10.12 -0.50 -4.09
CA VAL A 134 11.24 -0.97 -4.91
C VAL A 134 12.03 -2.01 -4.13
N GLU A 135 12.25 -3.16 -4.75
CA GLU A 135 13.18 -4.20 -4.32
C GLU A 135 14.48 -4.04 -5.14
N TYR A 136 15.61 -3.84 -4.45
CA TYR A 136 16.90 -3.52 -5.07
C TYR A 136 18.09 -4.15 -4.33
N ASN A 137 19.22 -4.29 -5.04
CA ASN A 137 20.49 -4.71 -4.49
C ASN A 137 21.29 -3.47 -4.02
N PRO A 138 21.54 -3.31 -2.70
CA PRO A 138 22.25 -2.15 -2.15
C PRO A 138 23.72 -2.04 -2.60
N ASN A 139 24.30 -3.11 -3.15
CA ASN A 139 25.66 -3.08 -3.69
C ASN A 139 25.73 -2.50 -5.11
N GLU A 140 24.62 -2.47 -5.85
CA GLU A 140 24.56 -1.99 -7.24
C GLU A 140 23.85 -0.64 -7.37
N THR A 141 22.86 -0.37 -6.52
CA THR A 141 22.10 0.89 -6.53
C THR A 141 21.64 1.25 -5.12
N GLY A 142 21.36 2.54 -4.91
CA GLY A 142 20.93 3.07 -3.60
C GLY A 142 19.74 4.01 -3.73
N VAL A 143 19.12 4.32 -2.59
CA VAL A 143 17.91 5.15 -2.49
C VAL A 143 18.07 6.49 -3.22
N LYS A 144 19.27 7.10 -3.16
CA LYS A 144 19.61 8.33 -3.90
C LYS A 144 19.39 8.22 -5.42
N ASN A 145 19.85 7.13 -6.03
CA ASN A 145 19.72 6.90 -7.48
C ASN A 145 18.27 6.61 -7.87
N LEU A 146 17.54 5.90 -7.00
CA LEU A 146 16.10 5.67 -7.20
C LEU A 146 15.32 6.99 -7.14
N ILE A 147 15.61 7.86 -6.18
CA ILE A 147 15.04 9.21 -6.08
C ILE A 147 15.38 10.04 -7.34
N GLN A 148 16.62 9.98 -7.81
CA GLN A 148 17.03 10.71 -9.01
C GLN A 148 16.28 10.22 -10.26
N THR A 149 16.11 8.91 -10.40
CA THR A 149 15.33 8.31 -11.48
C THR A 149 13.90 8.85 -11.52
N VAL A 150 13.24 8.96 -10.35
CA VAL A 150 11.90 9.55 -10.26
C VAL A 150 11.91 11.02 -10.72
N LYS A 151 12.91 11.80 -10.31
CA LYS A 151 13.09 13.20 -10.71
C LYS A 151 13.30 13.38 -12.21
N ASP A 152 14.08 12.51 -12.83
CA ASP A 152 14.38 12.58 -14.26
C ASP A 152 13.15 12.31 -15.13
N VAL A 153 12.22 11.50 -14.63
CA VAL A 153 10.92 11.25 -15.27
C VAL A 153 9.98 12.46 -15.12
N GLY A 154 10.29 13.40 -14.23
CA GLY A 154 9.55 14.65 -14.02
C GLY A 154 8.66 14.67 -12.78
N TYR A 155 8.88 13.74 -11.84
CA TYR A 155 8.12 13.62 -10.60
C TYR A 155 9.00 13.93 -9.39
N GLY A 156 8.41 14.36 -8.28
CA GLY A 156 9.17 14.58 -7.05
C GLY A 156 9.14 13.34 -6.14
N THR A 157 9.95 13.38 -5.08
CA THR A 157 9.86 12.45 -3.96
C THR A 157 9.73 13.27 -2.67
N ALA A 158 8.78 12.93 -1.81
CA ALA A 158 8.56 13.61 -0.52
C ALA A 158 9.26 12.86 0.62
N GLY A 159 9.20 13.39 1.84
CA GLY A 159 9.32 12.57 3.04
C GLY A 159 10.72 12.11 3.47
N THR A 160 11.80 12.77 3.04
CA THR A 160 13.08 12.62 3.74
C THR A 160 13.04 13.44 5.02
N ALA A 161 13.20 12.78 6.17
CA ALA A 161 13.47 13.43 7.45
C ALA A 161 14.98 13.64 7.60
N ARG A 162 15.36 14.51 8.53
CA ARG A 162 16.76 14.84 8.77
C ARG A 162 17.11 14.67 10.23
N ALA A 163 18.15 13.89 10.49
CA ALA A 163 18.75 13.76 11.80
C ALA A 163 20.19 14.26 11.74
N ASP A 164 20.53 15.10 12.71
CA ASP A 164 21.88 15.59 12.92
C ASP A 164 22.43 14.91 14.20
N PHE A 165 23.51 14.15 14.07
CA PHE A 165 24.18 13.43 15.14
C PHE A 165 25.51 14.12 15.46
N ILE A 166 25.72 14.48 16.72
CA ILE A 166 27.01 14.97 17.18
C ILE A 166 27.84 13.78 17.63
N VAL A 167 29.01 13.58 17.01
CA VAL A 167 29.88 12.42 17.27
C VAL A 167 31.15 12.84 18.01
N ASP A 168 31.59 12.00 18.95
CA ASP A 168 32.89 12.14 19.60
C ASP A 168 33.94 11.26 18.91
N ASP A 169 35.03 11.88 18.50
CA ASP A 169 36.09 11.33 17.63
C ASP A 169 37.28 10.78 18.45
N SER A 170 37.06 10.52 19.75
CA SER A 170 38.10 10.12 20.69
C SER A 170 38.63 8.69 20.48
N ALA A 171 38.07 7.92 19.53
CA ALA A 171 38.29 6.48 19.41
C ALA A 171 38.54 5.90 17.99
N ARG A 172 39.17 6.60 17.01
CA ARG A 172 40.09 6.04 15.96
C ARG A 172 40.39 7.02 14.80
N PRO A 173 41.44 6.74 13.96
CA PRO A 173 42.09 7.75 13.13
C PRO A 173 41.64 7.71 11.65
N SER A 174 41.17 8.83 11.10
CA SER A 174 41.51 9.27 9.73
C SER A 174 40.85 10.62 9.43
N GLY A 175 41.60 11.56 8.87
CA GLY A 175 41.11 12.90 8.52
C GLY A 175 40.17 12.94 7.30
N SER A 176 39.37 11.90 7.03
CA SER A 176 38.43 11.85 5.92
C SER A 176 37.04 11.38 6.35
N SER A 177 36.00 12.12 5.94
CA SER A 177 34.60 11.84 6.24
C SER A 177 33.99 10.76 5.34
N GLN A 178 34.61 10.50 4.19
CA GLN A 178 34.09 9.65 3.11
C GLN A 178 33.80 8.20 3.50
N PRO A 179 34.61 7.51 4.34
CA PRO A 179 34.32 6.12 4.70
C PRO A 179 33.00 5.97 5.46
N LEU A 180 32.74 6.87 6.42
CA LEU A 180 31.50 6.89 7.19
C LEU A 180 30.32 7.30 6.29
N GLU A 181 30.48 8.35 5.47
CA GLU A 181 29.44 8.77 4.52
C GLU A 181 29.05 7.65 3.56
N ASN A 182 30.02 6.92 3.00
CA ASN A 182 29.76 5.80 2.10
C ASN A 182 29.09 4.62 2.82
N HIS A 183 29.43 4.37 4.08
CA HIS A 183 28.78 3.36 4.89
C HIS A 183 27.31 3.72 5.15
N LEU A 184 27.05 4.96 5.60
CA LEU A 184 25.70 5.44 5.88
C LEU A 184 24.83 5.57 4.62
N ASN A 185 25.39 5.99 3.49
CA ASN A 185 24.66 6.08 2.21
C ASN A 185 24.24 4.71 1.65
N LYS A 186 24.86 3.62 2.12
CA LYS A 186 24.47 2.23 1.79
C LYS A 186 23.42 1.67 2.72
N LEU A 187 23.15 2.32 3.86
CA LEU A 187 22.12 1.88 4.78
C LEU A 187 20.74 2.02 4.13
N ARG A 188 19.91 1.02 4.40
CA ARG A 188 18.51 0.99 3.99
C ARG A 188 17.81 2.28 4.41
N GLY A 189 17.07 2.89 3.49
CA GLY A 189 16.25 4.08 3.76
C GLY A 189 17.05 5.38 3.90
N VAL A 190 18.38 5.38 3.85
CA VAL A 190 19.19 6.61 3.84
C VAL A 190 19.25 7.18 2.43
N ALA A 191 18.74 8.40 2.26
CA ALA A 191 18.76 9.10 0.98
C ALA A 191 20.08 9.84 0.76
N ASN A 192 20.66 10.41 1.82
CA ASN A 192 21.94 11.08 1.78
C ASN A 192 22.56 11.15 3.18
N ALA A 193 23.86 10.94 3.30
CA ALA A 193 24.63 11.14 4.52
C ALA A 193 25.86 12.00 4.21
N SER A 194 26.11 12.99 5.08
CA SER A 194 27.27 13.88 5.02
C SER A 194 27.87 14.05 6.40
N PHE A 195 29.18 14.00 6.54
CA PHE A 195 29.85 14.16 7.83
C PHE A 195 30.79 15.37 7.81
N ASN A 196 30.50 16.35 8.66
CA ASN A 196 31.31 17.55 8.83
C ASN A 196 32.30 17.35 9.99
N LEU A 197 33.57 17.14 9.65
CA LEU A 197 34.66 16.95 10.61
C LEU A 197 34.91 18.18 11.50
N ALA A 198 34.69 19.40 10.99
CA ALA A 198 34.97 20.63 11.74
C ALA A 198 33.96 20.86 12.88
N THR A 199 32.70 20.49 12.64
CA THR A 199 31.61 20.60 13.64
C THR A 199 31.30 19.29 14.33
N ARG A 200 32.01 18.21 14.00
CA ARG A 200 31.77 16.83 14.47
C ARG A 200 30.31 16.39 14.32
N GLN A 201 29.71 16.77 13.20
CA GLN A 201 28.28 16.58 12.96
C GLN A 201 28.06 15.68 11.76
N VAL A 202 27.44 14.52 11.99
CA VAL A 202 26.96 13.62 10.95
C VAL A 202 25.51 13.97 10.66
N ARG A 203 25.23 14.33 9.42
CA ARG A 203 23.91 14.72 8.96
C ARG A 203 23.38 13.67 8.02
N VAL A 204 22.21 13.12 8.35
CA VAL A 204 21.59 12.04 7.59
C VAL A 204 20.19 12.45 7.18
N GLU A 205 19.95 12.44 5.87
CA GLU A 205 18.62 12.50 5.27
C GLU A 205 18.13 11.07 5.02
N TYR A 206 17.03 10.71 5.63
CA TYR A 206 16.52 9.34 5.63
C TYR A 206 15.00 9.30 5.44
N LEU A 207 14.48 8.15 5.02
CA LEU A 207 13.06 7.88 4.86
C LEU A 207 12.52 7.24 6.14
N PRO A 208 11.69 7.92 6.96
CA PRO A 208 11.26 7.41 8.27
C PRO A 208 10.44 6.11 8.20
N GLY A 209 9.80 5.84 7.07
CA GLY A 209 9.07 4.59 6.85
C GLY A 209 9.98 3.41 6.50
N SER A 210 11.26 3.64 6.23
CA SER A 210 12.24 2.60 5.83
C SER A 210 13.38 2.42 6.83
N THR A 211 13.72 3.45 7.61
CA THR A 211 14.74 3.42 8.66
C THR A 211 14.43 4.46 9.73
N ASP A 212 14.96 4.27 10.94
CA ASP A 212 14.74 5.15 12.09
C ASP A 212 16.05 5.72 12.63
N VAL A 213 15.93 6.74 13.49
CA VAL A 213 17.08 7.45 14.06
C VAL A 213 17.98 6.51 14.85
N ARG A 214 17.39 5.53 15.54
CA ARG A 214 18.13 4.55 16.35
C ARG A 214 18.96 3.60 15.50
N THR A 215 18.42 3.09 14.38
CA THR A 215 19.20 2.24 13.45
C THR A 215 20.37 3.02 12.86
N ILE A 216 20.17 4.30 12.53
CA ILE A 216 21.25 5.15 12.02
C ILE A 216 22.30 5.41 13.10
N GLN A 217 21.88 5.69 14.34
CA GLN A 217 22.80 5.86 15.47
C GLN A 217 23.64 4.60 15.71
N MET A 218 23.01 3.43 15.75
CA MET A 218 23.71 2.15 15.92
C MET A 218 24.73 1.93 14.80
N ALA A 219 24.40 2.25 13.55
CA ALA A 219 25.34 2.13 12.44
C ALA A 219 26.53 3.10 12.54
N ILE A 220 26.34 4.29 13.13
CA ILE A 220 27.43 5.22 13.42
C ILE A 220 28.34 4.67 14.54
N GLU A 221 27.74 4.05 15.56
CA GLU A 221 28.45 3.43 16.69
C GLU A 221 29.21 2.16 16.30
N ASP A 222 28.60 1.29 15.49
CA ASP A 222 29.23 0.09 14.92
C ASP A 222 30.43 0.43 14.04
N PHE A 223 30.38 1.60 13.38
CA PHE A 223 31.50 2.11 12.60
C PHE A 223 32.66 2.65 13.47
N GLY A 224 32.40 2.88 14.77
CA GLY A 224 33.41 3.25 15.77
C GLY A 224 33.31 4.67 16.34
N TYR A 225 32.24 5.42 16.02
CA TYR A 225 32.02 6.77 16.57
C TYR A 225 31.07 6.74 17.77
N ARG A 226 31.35 7.50 18.82
CA ARG A 226 30.37 7.65 19.92
C ARG A 226 29.37 8.76 19.59
N VAL A 227 28.08 8.44 19.59
CA VAL A 227 27.02 9.44 19.36
C VAL A 227 26.65 10.09 20.69
N GLY A 228 26.70 11.42 20.74
CA GLY A 228 26.34 12.23 21.91
C GLY A 228 24.89 12.71 21.84
N GLU A 229 24.69 13.97 21.41
CA GLU A 229 23.35 14.54 21.22
C GLU A 229 22.82 14.28 19.81
N VAL A 230 21.58 13.82 19.73
CA VAL A 230 20.83 13.65 18.48
C VAL A 230 19.79 14.75 18.35
N GLN A 231 19.95 15.63 17.37
CA GLN A 231 18.96 16.63 17.03
C GLN A 231 18.12 16.12 15.86
N VAL A 232 16.91 15.65 16.16
CA VAL A 232 15.95 15.22 15.16
C VAL A 232 15.20 16.45 14.65
N GLY A 233 15.56 16.90 13.45
CA GLY A 233 14.85 17.95 12.74
C GLY A 233 13.63 17.38 12.02
N GLY A 234 12.44 17.59 12.59
CA GLY A 234 11.17 17.30 11.90
C GLY A 234 10.51 15.97 12.25
N GLY A 235 10.62 15.52 13.50
CA GLY A 235 9.95 14.32 14.03
C GLY A 235 8.42 14.43 14.21
N GLU A 236 7.71 15.14 13.34
CA GLU A 236 6.27 14.92 13.18
C GLU A 236 6.10 13.80 12.13
N ALA A 237 5.51 12.68 12.56
CA ALA A 237 5.38 11.40 11.87
C ALA A 237 5.28 11.50 10.33
N ALA A 238 5.93 10.57 9.63
CA ALA A 238 5.91 10.48 8.16
C ALA A 238 4.49 10.55 7.53
N GLU A 239 3.46 10.15 8.27
CA GLU A 239 2.06 10.24 7.86
C GLU A 239 1.48 11.67 7.90
N ASP A 240 1.91 12.50 8.86
CA ASP A 240 1.59 13.93 8.93
C ASP A 240 2.28 14.69 7.79
N SER A 241 3.49 14.26 7.40
CA SER A 241 4.16 14.83 6.24
C SER A 241 3.37 14.56 4.95
N GLU A 242 2.96 13.32 4.67
CA GLU A 242 2.19 12.95 3.48
C GLU A 242 0.82 13.68 3.42
N ALA A 243 0.17 13.84 4.57
CA ALA A 243 -1.07 14.60 4.71
C ALA A 243 -0.88 16.10 4.37
N LYS A 244 0.15 16.72 4.94
CA LYS A 244 0.51 18.12 4.67
C LYS A 244 0.84 18.33 3.19
N TRP A 245 1.53 17.39 2.56
CA TRP A 245 1.82 17.46 1.12
C TRP A 245 0.56 17.43 0.26
N ARG A 246 -0.38 16.51 0.54
CA ARG A 246 -1.68 16.45 -0.18
C ARG A 246 -2.49 17.74 0.00
N GLU A 247 -2.44 18.33 1.19
CA GLU A 247 -3.11 19.61 1.45
C GLU A 247 -2.45 20.77 0.68
N VAL A 248 -1.11 20.80 0.62
CA VAL A 248 -0.35 21.78 -0.18
C VAL A 248 -0.67 21.63 -1.67
N GLU A 249 -0.72 20.40 -2.19
CA GLU A 249 -1.09 20.11 -3.58
C GLU A 249 -2.52 20.58 -3.89
N TYR A 250 -3.48 20.26 -3.01
CA TYR A 250 -4.86 20.72 -3.16
C TYR A 250 -4.97 22.25 -3.13
N LYS A 251 -4.26 22.92 -2.22
CA LYS A 251 -4.22 24.40 -2.14
C LYS A 251 -3.62 25.01 -3.41
N ASP A 252 -2.56 24.42 -3.95
CA ASP A 252 -1.96 24.90 -5.20
C ASP A 252 -2.90 24.72 -6.40
N LEU A 253 -3.53 23.55 -6.55
CA LEU A 253 -4.53 23.28 -7.59
C LEU A 253 -5.74 24.20 -7.46
N ARG A 254 -6.24 24.43 -6.24
CA ARG A 254 -7.35 25.35 -5.96
C ARG A 254 -7.00 26.79 -6.34
N ARG A 255 -5.79 27.26 -6.01
CA ARG A 255 -5.31 28.59 -6.38
C ARG A 255 -5.21 28.73 -7.91
N LYS A 256 -4.58 27.76 -8.58
CA LYS A 256 -4.46 27.75 -10.05
C LYS A 256 -5.82 27.68 -10.74
N PHE A 257 -6.75 26.88 -10.23
CA PHE A 257 -8.12 26.80 -10.73
C PHE A 257 -8.84 28.15 -10.61
N TRP A 258 -8.88 28.75 -9.42
CA TRP A 258 -9.58 30.03 -9.24
C TRP A 258 -8.96 31.14 -10.07
N LEU A 259 -7.62 31.20 -10.14
CA LEU A 259 -6.94 32.14 -11.02
C LEU A 259 -7.30 31.90 -12.49
N ALA A 260 -7.28 30.64 -12.96
CA ALA A 260 -7.64 30.30 -14.32
C ALA A 260 -9.11 30.65 -14.62
N ALA A 261 -10.05 30.30 -13.74
CA ALA A 261 -11.47 30.53 -13.90
C ALA A 261 -11.82 32.02 -13.92
N VAL A 262 -11.24 32.80 -13.01
CA VAL A 262 -11.46 34.27 -12.96
C VAL A 262 -10.91 34.96 -14.20
N LEU A 263 -9.76 34.53 -14.70
CA LEU A 263 -9.17 35.10 -15.92
C LEU A 263 -9.86 34.60 -17.21
N SER A 264 -10.32 33.34 -17.24
CA SER A 264 -11.01 32.77 -18.41
C SER A 264 -12.45 33.26 -18.54
N LEU A 265 -13.11 33.63 -17.44
CA LEU A 265 -14.52 34.04 -17.47
C LEU A 265 -14.74 35.31 -18.34
N PRO A 266 -13.98 36.41 -18.19
CA PRO A 266 -14.10 37.55 -19.10
C PRO A 266 -13.79 37.18 -20.55
N VAL A 267 -12.79 36.34 -20.80
CA VAL A 267 -12.43 35.88 -22.16
C VAL A 267 -13.59 35.10 -22.79
N LEU A 268 -14.23 34.21 -22.02
CA LEU A 268 -15.42 33.47 -22.43
C LEU A 268 -16.61 34.40 -22.70
N VAL A 269 -16.88 35.38 -21.82
CA VAL A 269 -17.96 36.35 -22.00
C VAL A 269 -17.74 37.19 -23.26
N ILE A 270 -16.51 37.63 -23.52
CA ILE A 270 -16.15 38.36 -24.74
C ILE A 270 -16.42 37.50 -25.97
N ALA A 271 -15.91 36.26 -25.99
CA ALA A 271 -16.11 35.34 -27.12
C ALA A 271 -17.60 34.99 -27.35
N MET A 272 -18.37 34.76 -26.28
CA MET A 272 -19.79 34.43 -26.37
C MET A 272 -20.70 35.63 -26.66
N SER A 273 -20.24 36.86 -26.38
CA SER A 273 -21.06 38.06 -26.62
C SER A 273 -21.46 38.20 -28.08
N HIS A 274 -20.68 37.63 -29.03
CA HIS A 274 -20.85 37.81 -30.48
C HIS A 274 -21.12 39.27 -30.86
N GLY A 275 -20.64 40.20 -30.03
CA GLY A 275 -20.81 41.61 -30.23
C GLY A 275 -22.11 42.27 -29.75
N SER A 276 -23.01 41.50 -29.14
CA SER A 276 -24.26 42.02 -28.56
C SER A 276 -24.06 42.98 -27.37
N ILE A 277 -22.86 43.04 -26.79
CA ILE A 277 -22.53 43.88 -25.64
C ILE A 277 -21.58 45.01 -26.08
N GLU A 278 -22.14 46.20 -26.27
CA GLU A 278 -21.45 47.37 -26.85
C GLU A 278 -20.17 47.77 -26.10
N PHE A 279 -20.15 47.64 -24.76
CA PHE A 279 -18.99 47.96 -23.92
C PHE A 279 -17.78 47.03 -24.16
N LEU A 280 -17.98 45.81 -24.67
CA LEU A 280 -16.90 44.86 -24.92
C LEU A 280 -16.30 45.00 -26.33
N ASN A 281 -16.86 45.89 -27.16
CA ASN A 281 -16.55 46.03 -28.57
C ASN A 281 -15.55 47.18 -28.81
N PHE A 282 -14.32 47.02 -28.31
CA PHE A 282 -13.27 48.04 -28.48
C PHE A 282 -12.05 47.50 -29.23
N PRO A 283 -11.27 48.35 -29.94
CA PRO A 283 -10.14 47.92 -30.79
C PRO A 283 -9.06 47.07 -30.11
N GLY A 284 -8.95 47.15 -28.78
CA GLY A 284 -8.01 46.39 -27.97
C GLY A 284 -8.55 45.05 -27.44
N VAL A 285 -9.75 44.61 -27.82
CA VAL A 285 -10.41 43.44 -27.20
C VAL A 285 -9.59 42.15 -27.35
N ASN A 286 -8.94 41.93 -28.50
CA ASN A 286 -8.07 40.75 -28.71
C ASN A 286 -6.80 40.81 -27.88
N TRP A 287 -6.25 42.02 -27.66
CA TRP A 287 -5.11 42.24 -26.77
C TRP A 287 -5.48 42.00 -25.30
N LEU A 288 -6.70 42.37 -24.90
CA LEU A 288 -7.23 42.04 -23.59
C LEU A 288 -7.37 40.52 -23.41
N GLN A 289 -7.96 39.82 -24.39
CA GLN A 289 -8.07 38.36 -24.36
C GLN A 289 -6.70 37.68 -24.29
N PHE A 290 -5.71 38.15 -25.05
CA PHE A 290 -4.33 37.70 -24.99
C PHE A 290 -3.73 37.90 -23.59
N ALA A 291 -3.82 39.11 -23.04
CA ALA A 291 -3.26 39.46 -21.74
C ALA A 291 -3.86 38.61 -20.60
N LEU A 292 -5.16 38.33 -20.65
CA LEU A 292 -5.84 37.46 -19.68
C LEU A 292 -5.48 35.97 -19.86
N THR A 293 -5.25 35.52 -21.10
CA THR A 293 -4.96 34.11 -21.41
C THR A 293 -3.51 33.72 -21.14
N VAL A 294 -2.56 34.65 -21.24
CA VAL A 294 -1.13 34.38 -21.00
C VAL A 294 -0.87 33.77 -19.61
N PRO A 295 -1.33 34.34 -18.48
CA PRO A 295 -1.16 33.73 -17.17
C PRO A 295 -1.82 32.35 -17.05
N VAL A 296 -2.97 32.16 -17.70
CA VAL A 296 -3.69 30.87 -17.68
C VAL A 296 -2.86 29.79 -18.38
N VAL A 297 -2.33 30.07 -19.56
CA VAL A 297 -1.54 29.11 -20.34
C VAL A 297 -0.18 28.83 -19.69
N PHE A 298 0.57 29.87 -19.35
CA PHE A 298 1.97 29.73 -18.93
C PHE A 298 2.15 29.47 -17.43
N TYR A 299 1.26 29.92 -16.56
CA TYR A 299 1.36 29.66 -15.11
C TYR A 299 0.44 28.54 -14.67
N CYS A 300 -0.87 28.63 -14.95
CA CYS A 300 -1.82 27.59 -14.55
C CYS A 300 -1.63 26.31 -15.39
N GLY A 301 -1.35 26.45 -16.68
CA GLY A 301 -1.16 25.34 -17.63
C GLY A 301 0.25 24.72 -17.65
N ALA A 302 1.25 25.34 -17.00
CA ALA A 302 2.67 24.92 -17.07
C ALA A 302 2.91 23.42 -16.84
N GLN A 303 2.15 22.84 -15.91
CA GLN A 303 2.25 21.44 -15.55
C GLN A 303 1.89 20.48 -16.69
N PHE A 304 0.94 20.87 -17.55
CA PHE A 304 0.53 20.05 -18.69
C PHE A 304 1.60 20.07 -19.77
N TYR A 305 2.21 21.23 -20.04
CA TYR A 305 3.33 21.35 -20.99
C TYR A 305 4.57 20.58 -20.53
N ARG A 306 4.94 20.67 -19.24
CA ARG A 306 6.04 19.86 -18.67
C ARG A 306 5.76 18.36 -18.77
N GLY A 307 4.54 17.94 -18.43
CA GLY A 307 4.11 16.55 -18.53
C GLY A 307 4.15 16.02 -19.97
N ALA A 308 3.66 16.81 -20.93
CA ALA A 308 3.69 16.49 -22.35
C ALA A 308 5.12 16.36 -22.89
N TRP A 309 6.01 17.28 -22.49
CA TRP A 309 7.43 17.22 -22.87
C TRP A 309 8.13 15.98 -22.32
N ALA A 310 7.87 15.64 -21.05
CA ALA A 310 8.37 14.40 -20.46
C ALA A 310 7.83 13.17 -21.20
N ALA A 311 6.54 13.15 -21.55
CA ALA A 311 5.94 12.05 -22.33
C ALA A 311 6.62 11.89 -23.71
N PHE A 312 6.81 13.00 -24.41
CA PHE A 312 7.46 13.04 -25.72
C PHE A 312 8.91 12.52 -25.67
N ARG A 313 9.72 12.97 -24.70
CA ARG A 313 11.11 12.51 -24.51
C ARG A 313 11.20 10.99 -24.34
N HIS A 314 10.18 10.40 -23.71
CA HIS A 314 10.11 8.96 -23.46
C HIS A 314 9.26 8.18 -24.47
N ARG A 315 8.95 8.78 -25.64
CA ARG A 315 8.17 8.16 -26.73
C ARG A 315 6.81 7.63 -26.29
N ALA A 316 6.15 8.35 -25.39
CA ALA A 316 4.79 8.07 -24.95
C ALA A 316 3.87 9.25 -25.28
N ALA A 317 2.58 8.96 -25.45
CA ALA A 317 1.53 9.97 -25.56
C ALA A 317 0.53 9.75 -24.43
N ASP A 318 0.16 10.82 -23.73
CA ASP A 318 -0.80 10.78 -22.63
C ASP A 318 -1.78 11.97 -22.70
N MET A 319 -2.66 12.07 -21.72
CA MET A 319 -3.64 13.16 -21.63
C MET A 319 -2.98 14.55 -21.65
N ASN A 320 -1.78 14.71 -21.07
CA ASN A 320 -1.08 15.99 -21.10
C ASN A 320 -0.64 16.33 -22.54
N THR A 321 -0.28 15.34 -23.36
CA THR A 321 0.08 15.54 -24.77
C THR A 321 -1.08 16.15 -25.57
N LEU A 322 -2.31 15.65 -25.40
CA LEU A 322 -3.51 16.21 -26.04
C LEU A 322 -3.76 17.65 -25.61
N ILE A 323 -3.72 17.90 -24.29
CA ILE A 323 -3.99 19.22 -23.71
C ILE A 323 -2.96 20.23 -24.20
N ALA A 324 -1.66 19.90 -24.08
CA ALA A 324 -0.57 20.79 -24.47
C ALA A 324 -0.60 21.10 -25.97
N THR A 325 -0.89 20.10 -26.82
CA THR A 325 -0.97 20.29 -28.27
C THR A 325 -2.19 21.12 -28.67
N GLY A 326 -3.38 20.81 -28.13
CA GLY A 326 -4.62 21.52 -28.44
C GLY A 326 -4.61 22.97 -27.94
N THR A 327 -4.34 23.18 -26.65
CA THR A 327 -4.30 24.52 -26.05
C THR A 327 -3.11 25.34 -26.56
N GLY A 328 -1.97 24.71 -26.82
CA GLY A 328 -0.80 25.34 -27.44
C GLY A 328 -1.07 25.80 -28.87
N ALA A 329 -1.67 24.95 -29.71
CA ALA A 329 -2.03 25.30 -31.08
C ALA A 329 -3.09 26.43 -31.13
N ALA A 330 -4.14 26.34 -30.30
CA ALA A 330 -5.16 27.39 -30.18
C ALA A 330 -4.55 28.73 -29.73
N PHE A 331 -3.66 28.69 -28.74
CA PHE A 331 -2.97 29.89 -28.24
C PHE A 331 -2.05 30.50 -29.30
N VAL A 332 -1.18 29.71 -29.93
CA VAL A 332 -0.24 30.19 -30.97
C VAL A 332 -1.00 30.77 -32.16
N TYR A 333 -2.06 30.10 -32.63
CA TYR A 333 -2.91 30.64 -33.68
C TYR A 333 -3.50 31.99 -33.30
N SER A 334 -4.08 32.09 -32.10
CA SER A 334 -4.73 33.32 -31.62
C SER A 334 -3.73 34.47 -31.47
N VAL A 335 -2.50 34.19 -31.06
CA VAL A 335 -1.40 35.16 -31.02
C VAL A 335 -1.03 35.63 -32.43
N LEU A 336 -0.86 34.72 -33.38
CA LEU A 336 -0.53 35.07 -34.77
C LEU A 336 -1.66 35.87 -35.44
N ALA A 337 -2.91 35.50 -35.19
CA ALA A 337 -4.11 36.22 -35.63
C ALA A 337 -4.19 37.64 -35.04
N THR A 338 -3.77 37.82 -33.79
CA THR A 338 -3.76 39.13 -33.11
C THR A 338 -2.62 40.03 -33.58
N ILE A 339 -1.43 39.47 -33.85
CA ILE A 339 -0.25 40.25 -34.26
C ILE A 339 -0.23 40.53 -35.77
N PHE A 340 -0.69 39.58 -36.60
CA PHE A 340 -0.65 39.68 -38.06
C PHE A 340 -2.05 39.61 -38.69
N PRO A 341 -2.97 40.52 -38.34
CA PRO A 341 -4.38 40.40 -38.72
C PRO A 341 -4.58 40.40 -40.25
N SER A 342 -3.75 41.13 -41.01
CA SER A 342 -3.80 41.18 -42.47
C SER A 342 -3.67 39.82 -43.16
N ASN A 343 -2.94 38.89 -42.55
CA ASN A 343 -2.67 37.58 -43.13
C ASN A 343 -3.81 36.59 -42.88
N PHE A 344 -4.68 36.89 -41.92
CA PHE A 344 -5.80 36.05 -41.51
C PHE A 344 -7.16 36.67 -41.85
N ALA A 345 -7.19 37.95 -42.20
CA ALA A 345 -8.36 38.74 -42.60
C ALA A 345 -9.15 38.14 -43.79
N ASN A 346 -8.46 37.50 -44.75
CA ASN A 346 -9.06 37.00 -45.99
C ASN A 346 -9.66 35.59 -45.85
N ALA A 347 -9.51 34.94 -44.69
CA ALA A 347 -9.83 33.51 -44.57
C ALA A 347 -11.33 33.21 -44.40
N ASN A 348 -12.14 34.14 -43.90
CA ASN A 348 -13.55 33.87 -43.59
C ASN A 348 -14.56 34.75 -44.35
N GLY A 349 -14.13 35.77 -45.09
CA GLY A 349 -15.03 36.67 -45.84
C GLY A 349 -16.08 37.41 -44.99
N GLN A 350 -16.01 37.30 -43.65
CA GLN A 350 -16.93 37.93 -42.71
C GLN A 350 -16.35 39.25 -42.22
N THR A 351 -17.04 40.35 -42.52
CA THR A 351 -16.77 41.65 -41.93
C THR A 351 -17.46 41.74 -40.57
N MET A 352 -16.80 42.36 -39.59
CA MET A 352 -17.42 42.70 -38.32
C MET A 352 -18.60 43.65 -38.58
N ASN A 353 -19.83 43.21 -38.25
CA ASN A 353 -21.05 44.03 -38.30
C ASN A 353 -21.31 44.61 -36.91
N MET A 354 -20.33 45.36 -36.41
CA MET A 354 -20.24 45.84 -35.04
C MET A 354 -20.25 47.37 -35.04
N PRO A 355 -21.08 48.05 -34.22
CA PRO A 355 -21.08 49.51 -34.15
C PRO A 355 -19.67 50.03 -33.84
N GLY A 356 -19.09 50.85 -34.73
CA GLY A 356 -17.72 51.39 -34.58
C GLY A 356 -16.58 50.50 -35.12
N MET A 357 -16.88 49.31 -35.64
CA MET A 357 -15.93 48.41 -36.34
C MET A 357 -16.46 47.88 -37.68
N GLU A 358 -17.47 48.55 -38.23
CA GLU A 358 -18.08 48.19 -39.50
C GLU A 358 -17.04 48.16 -40.63
N GLY A 359 -16.94 47.01 -41.30
CA GLY A 359 -16.01 46.80 -42.42
C GLY A 359 -14.62 46.27 -42.03
N MET A 360 -14.32 46.06 -40.74
CA MET A 360 -13.09 45.37 -40.33
C MET A 360 -13.19 43.85 -40.52
N PRO A 361 -12.11 43.14 -40.90
CA PRO A 361 -12.12 41.68 -41.02
C PRO A 361 -12.38 41.01 -39.66
N ASN A 362 -13.37 40.13 -39.56
CA ASN A 362 -13.59 39.32 -38.36
C ASN A 362 -12.60 38.15 -38.35
N ILE A 363 -11.54 38.28 -37.56
CA ILE A 363 -10.53 37.24 -37.41
C ILE A 363 -10.87 36.44 -36.15
N PRO A 364 -11.34 35.19 -36.29
CA PRO A 364 -11.66 34.38 -35.12
C PRO A 364 -10.38 34.15 -34.31
N VAL A 365 -10.44 34.39 -33.01
CA VAL A 365 -9.42 34.01 -32.04
C VAL A 365 -10.00 32.93 -31.14
N TYR A 366 -9.14 32.09 -30.59
CA TYR A 366 -9.50 30.92 -29.76
C TYR A 366 -8.84 30.99 -28.38
N PHE A 367 -8.69 32.21 -27.84
CA PHE A 367 -8.15 32.45 -26.50
C PHE A 367 -9.09 31.87 -25.41
N GLU A 368 -10.39 31.91 -25.64
CA GLU A 368 -11.41 31.29 -24.81
C GLU A 368 -11.24 29.78 -24.76
N ALA A 369 -11.01 29.12 -25.91
CA ALA A 369 -10.82 27.69 -25.96
C ALA A 369 -9.59 27.27 -25.14
N ALA A 370 -8.44 27.94 -25.35
CA ALA A 370 -7.22 27.62 -24.62
C ALA A 370 -7.37 27.84 -23.10
N SER A 371 -7.95 28.96 -22.67
CA SER A 371 -8.07 29.32 -21.25
C SER A 371 -9.13 28.49 -20.50
N VAL A 372 -10.31 28.29 -21.10
CA VAL A 372 -11.42 27.54 -20.48
C VAL A 372 -11.07 26.06 -20.33
N ILE A 373 -10.43 25.46 -21.33
CA ILE A 373 -9.98 24.06 -21.25
C ILE A 373 -9.03 23.87 -20.07
N ILE A 374 -8.04 24.75 -19.92
CA ILE A 374 -7.10 24.69 -18.78
C ILE A 374 -7.84 24.84 -17.46
N ALA A 375 -8.79 25.77 -17.36
CA ALA A 375 -9.60 25.96 -16.15
C ALA A 375 -10.43 24.72 -15.79
N LEU A 376 -11.13 24.11 -16.76
CA LEU A 376 -11.96 22.92 -16.55
C LEU A 376 -11.12 21.69 -16.18
N ILE A 377 -9.93 21.53 -16.76
CA ILE A 377 -9.03 20.43 -16.41
C ILE A 377 -8.46 20.61 -15.00
N LEU A 378 -8.10 21.84 -14.62
CA LEU A 378 -7.69 22.16 -13.26
C LEU A 378 -8.81 21.91 -12.25
N LEU A 379 -10.07 22.19 -12.61
CA LEU A 379 -11.23 21.83 -11.81
C LEU A 379 -11.32 20.31 -11.61
N GLY A 380 -11.20 19.52 -12.69
CA GLY A 380 -11.17 18.07 -12.63
C GLY A 380 -10.07 17.55 -11.69
N ARG A 381 -8.84 18.05 -11.84
CA ARG A 381 -7.70 17.70 -10.96
C ARG A 381 -7.89 18.14 -9.51
N MET A 382 -8.51 19.30 -9.29
CA MET A 382 -8.83 19.78 -7.94
C MET A 382 -9.88 18.88 -7.26
N LEU A 383 -10.94 18.49 -7.98
CA LEU A 383 -11.95 17.57 -7.48
C LEU A 383 -11.36 16.18 -7.20
N GLU A 384 -10.46 15.72 -8.08
CA GLU A 384 -9.70 14.48 -7.89
C GLU A 384 -8.84 14.51 -6.61
N ALA A 385 -8.06 15.58 -6.42
CA ALA A 385 -7.24 15.76 -5.22
C ALA A 385 -8.09 15.83 -3.95
N LYS A 386 -9.25 16.49 -4.01
CA LYS A 386 -10.20 16.55 -2.88
C LYS A 386 -10.76 15.16 -2.54
N ALA A 387 -11.19 14.39 -3.54
CA ALA A 387 -11.73 13.05 -3.34
C ALA A 387 -10.68 12.10 -2.70
N LYS A 388 -9.43 12.15 -3.19
CA LYS A 388 -8.30 11.40 -2.63
C LYS A 388 -7.95 11.78 -1.19
N GLY A 389 -8.16 13.05 -0.82
CA GLY A 389 -7.89 13.54 0.52
C GLY A 389 -8.83 12.95 1.58
N GLN A 390 -10.11 12.77 1.23
CA GLN A 390 -11.15 12.33 2.16
C GLN A 390 -11.05 10.84 2.53
N THR A 391 -10.56 9.99 1.64
CA THR A 391 -10.43 8.54 1.90
C THR A 391 -9.22 8.17 2.76
N GLY A 392 -8.16 8.98 2.77
CA GLY A 392 -7.07 8.81 3.73
C GLY A 392 -7.50 9.02 5.19
N GLU A 393 -8.60 9.72 5.42
CA GLU A 393 -9.12 10.01 6.76
C GLU A 393 -9.63 8.76 7.49
N ALA A 394 -10.18 7.78 6.77
CA ALA A 394 -10.67 6.53 7.38
C ALA A 394 -9.52 5.68 7.97
N ILE A 395 -8.40 5.56 7.25
CA ILE A 395 -7.18 4.90 7.77
C ILE A 395 -6.59 5.71 8.92
N ARG A 396 -6.60 7.05 8.83
CA ARG A 396 -6.15 7.92 9.94
C ARG A 396 -6.96 7.74 11.20
N ARG A 397 -8.28 7.51 11.10
CA ARG A 397 -9.10 7.20 12.28
C ARG A 397 -8.64 5.94 12.97
N LEU A 398 -8.19 4.92 12.24
CA LEU A 398 -7.62 3.70 12.82
C LEU A 398 -6.25 3.96 13.47
N LEU A 399 -5.39 4.75 12.82
CA LEU A 399 -4.06 5.11 13.35
C LEU A 399 -4.14 6.03 14.58
N GLY A 400 -5.11 6.94 14.63
CA GLY A 400 -5.38 7.80 15.78
C GLY A 400 -5.85 7.04 17.02
N LEU A 401 -6.14 5.74 16.90
CA LEU A 401 -6.43 4.88 18.04
C LEU A 401 -5.18 4.51 18.82
N GLN A 402 -4.00 4.52 18.20
CA GLN A 402 -2.74 4.17 18.86
C GLN A 402 -2.42 5.15 20.00
N ALA A 403 -1.89 4.63 21.11
CA ALA A 403 -1.34 5.46 22.19
C ALA A 403 -0.01 6.06 21.75
N LYS A 404 0.27 7.32 22.10
CA LYS A 404 1.55 7.99 21.80
C LYS A 404 2.62 7.74 22.87
N THR A 405 2.20 7.40 24.07
CA THR A 405 3.06 7.22 25.23
C THR A 405 2.67 5.94 25.96
N ALA A 406 3.63 5.30 26.61
CA ALA A 406 3.44 4.15 27.45
C ALA A 406 4.06 4.41 28.82
N LYS A 407 3.38 3.97 29.89
CA LYS A 407 3.89 4.01 31.25
C LYS A 407 4.55 2.68 31.57
N VAL A 408 5.88 2.65 31.60
CA VAL A 408 6.68 1.43 31.84
C VAL A 408 7.28 1.42 33.23
N VAL A 409 7.51 0.22 33.77
CA VAL A 409 8.22 0.00 35.02
C VAL A 409 9.64 -0.48 34.69
N ARG A 410 10.62 0.40 34.89
CA ARG A 410 12.05 0.09 34.75
C ARG A 410 12.76 0.43 36.06
N ASP A 411 13.64 -0.45 36.53
CA ASP A 411 14.35 -0.29 37.82
C ASP A 411 13.44 -0.01 39.03
N GLY A 412 12.24 -0.59 39.02
CA GLY A 412 11.23 -0.41 40.09
C GLY A 412 10.56 0.96 40.11
N ARG A 413 10.76 1.81 39.09
CA ARG A 413 10.12 3.13 38.96
C ARG A 413 9.23 3.19 37.73
N GLU A 414 8.12 3.92 37.88
CA GLU A 414 7.21 4.22 36.77
C GLU A 414 7.76 5.39 35.95
N VAL A 415 7.95 5.19 34.64
CA VAL A 415 8.45 6.20 33.70
C VAL A 415 7.52 6.26 32.50
N ASP A 416 7.13 7.47 32.10
CA ASP A 416 6.40 7.69 30.85
C ASP A 416 7.40 7.85 29.71
N ILE A 417 7.31 6.95 28.72
CA ILE A 417 8.16 6.95 27.52
C ILE A 417 7.30 7.02 26.25
N PRO A 418 7.84 7.51 25.13
CA PRO A 418 7.23 7.34 23.82
C PRO A 418 6.93 5.86 23.54
N VAL A 419 5.82 5.55 22.86
CA VAL A 419 5.43 4.16 22.56
C VAL A 419 6.47 3.44 21.68
N GLU A 420 7.24 4.20 20.91
CA GLU A 420 8.31 3.71 20.04
C GLU A 420 9.54 3.23 20.82
N GLU A 421 9.70 3.64 22.08
CA GLU A 421 10.82 3.24 22.96
C GLU A 421 10.49 1.99 23.81
N VAL A 422 9.26 1.49 23.71
CA VAL A 422 8.83 0.27 24.40
C VAL A 422 9.47 -0.94 23.73
N VAL A 423 10.11 -1.79 24.52
CA VAL A 423 10.72 -3.04 24.05
C VAL A 423 9.92 -4.25 24.52
N PRO A 424 9.99 -5.40 23.82
CA PRO A 424 9.44 -6.65 24.34
C PRO A 424 9.97 -6.92 25.75
N GLU A 425 9.15 -7.55 26.57
CA GLU A 425 9.40 -7.85 27.98
C GLU A 425 9.31 -6.67 28.95
N ASP A 426 9.14 -5.42 28.48
CA ASP A 426 8.81 -4.29 29.35
C ASP A 426 7.50 -4.56 30.10
N VAL A 427 7.47 -4.19 31.39
CA VAL A 427 6.26 -4.23 32.20
C VAL A 427 5.55 -2.88 32.08
N VAL A 428 4.37 -2.88 31.48
CA VAL A 428 3.56 -1.69 31.19
C VAL A 428 2.38 -1.63 32.16
N ILE A 429 2.11 -0.44 32.69
CA ILE A 429 0.96 -0.18 33.56
C ILE A 429 -0.14 0.50 32.74
N VAL A 430 -1.37 0.01 32.84
CA VAL A 430 -2.55 0.63 32.21
C VAL A 430 -3.60 0.92 33.27
N ARG A 431 -4.04 2.18 33.34
CA ARG A 431 -5.07 2.66 34.29
C ARG A 431 -6.46 2.69 33.63
N PRO A 432 -7.55 2.77 34.42
CA PRO A 432 -8.89 2.89 33.88
C PRO A 432 -9.00 4.11 32.93
N GLY A 433 -9.60 3.90 31.76
CA GLY A 433 -9.77 4.92 30.73
C GLY A 433 -8.55 5.12 29.80
N GLU A 434 -7.40 4.50 30.11
CA GLU A 434 -6.22 4.56 29.24
C GLU A 434 -6.31 3.56 28.09
N LYS A 435 -5.66 3.91 26.99
CA LYS A 435 -5.46 3.02 25.85
C LYS A 435 -4.29 2.09 26.15
N ILE A 436 -4.43 0.82 25.80
CA ILE A 436 -3.32 -0.13 25.86
C ILE A 436 -2.31 0.25 24.77
N PRO A 437 -1.03 0.51 25.08
CA PRO A 437 -0.09 1.08 24.11
C PRO A 437 0.48 0.06 23.11
N VAL A 438 0.71 -1.18 23.54
CA VAL A 438 1.30 -2.28 22.76
C VAL A 438 0.62 -3.61 23.11
N ASP A 439 0.85 -4.65 22.32
CA ASP A 439 0.29 -5.97 22.61
C ASP A 439 1.10 -6.67 23.70
N GLY A 440 0.44 -7.47 24.52
CA GLY A 440 1.11 -8.19 25.59
C GLY A 440 0.24 -9.15 26.36
N MET A 441 0.76 -9.65 27.48
CA MET A 441 0.09 -10.61 28.35
C MET A 441 -0.01 -10.05 29.77
N VAL A 442 -1.20 -10.10 30.37
CA VAL A 442 -1.43 -9.57 31.71
C VAL A 442 -0.60 -10.35 32.73
N ALA A 443 0.22 -9.64 33.50
CA ALA A 443 1.04 -10.21 34.56
C ALA A 443 0.33 -10.14 35.90
N GLU A 444 -0.27 -8.97 36.22
CA GLU A 444 -0.91 -8.71 37.51
C GLU A 444 -2.15 -7.83 37.35
N GLY A 445 -3.19 -8.12 38.14
CA GLY A 445 -4.45 -7.38 38.14
C GLY A 445 -5.52 -7.99 37.22
N SER A 446 -6.68 -7.33 37.18
CA SER A 446 -7.80 -7.69 36.33
C SER A 446 -8.60 -6.45 35.93
N SER A 447 -9.22 -6.50 34.76
CA SER A 447 -9.87 -5.34 34.15
C SER A 447 -10.81 -5.75 33.02
N ALA A 448 -11.88 -4.98 32.80
CA ALA A 448 -12.67 -5.07 31.57
C ALA A 448 -12.05 -4.21 30.47
N VAL A 449 -11.74 -4.82 29.33
CA VAL A 449 -11.13 -4.17 28.16
C VAL A 449 -12.12 -4.11 27.02
N ASP A 450 -12.28 -2.93 26.42
CA ASP A 450 -13.11 -2.70 25.25
C ASP A 450 -12.31 -2.96 23.98
N GLU A 451 -12.59 -4.10 23.35
CA GLU A 451 -11.97 -4.56 22.11
C GLU A 451 -12.84 -4.29 20.87
N SER A 452 -13.92 -3.50 21.01
CA SER A 452 -14.92 -3.26 19.94
C SER A 452 -14.31 -2.75 18.63
N MET A 453 -13.20 -2.01 18.72
CA MET A 453 -12.50 -1.48 17.54
C MET A 453 -11.74 -2.55 16.74
N LEU A 454 -11.40 -3.69 17.36
CA LEU A 454 -10.71 -4.81 16.72
C LEU A 454 -11.69 -5.95 16.37
N THR A 455 -12.56 -6.32 17.30
CA THR A 455 -13.45 -7.48 17.18
C THR A 455 -14.83 -7.12 16.62
N GLY A 456 -15.25 -5.85 16.74
CA GLY A 456 -16.60 -5.41 16.40
C GLY A 456 -17.65 -5.72 17.47
N GLU A 457 -17.28 -6.41 18.55
CA GLU A 457 -18.19 -6.76 19.64
C GLU A 457 -18.33 -5.59 20.62
N SER A 458 -19.57 -5.21 20.98
CA SER A 458 -19.82 -4.03 21.81
C SER A 458 -19.65 -4.25 23.32
N LEU A 459 -19.52 -5.50 23.76
CA LEU A 459 -19.37 -5.84 25.18
C LEU A 459 -17.88 -5.91 25.55
N PRO A 460 -17.45 -5.21 26.61
CA PRO A 460 -16.08 -5.34 27.13
C PRO A 460 -15.77 -6.77 27.58
N VAL A 461 -14.55 -7.21 27.31
CA VAL A 461 -14.03 -8.54 27.66
C VAL A 461 -13.25 -8.44 28.96
N GLU A 462 -13.53 -9.34 29.90
CA GLU A 462 -12.78 -9.43 31.16
C GLU A 462 -11.39 -10.02 30.92
N LYS A 463 -10.37 -9.38 31.47
CA LYS A 463 -8.96 -9.78 31.38
C LYS A 463 -8.39 -10.00 32.79
N LYS A 464 -7.69 -11.12 32.96
CA LYS A 464 -6.97 -11.52 34.18
C LYS A 464 -5.55 -11.94 33.85
N ALA A 465 -4.73 -12.17 34.89
CA ALA A 465 -3.36 -12.64 34.72
C ALA A 465 -3.30 -13.89 33.81
N GLY A 466 -2.41 -13.84 32.83
CA GLY A 466 -2.25 -14.85 31.77
C GLY A 466 -3.01 -14.55 30.48
N ASP A 467 -3.97 -13.62 30.47
CA ASP A 467 -4.73 -13.29 29.25
C ASP A 467 -3.96 -12.32 28.35
N GLU A 468 -4.19 -12.42 27.03
CA GLU A 468 -3.66 -11.48 26.04
C GLU A 468 -4.45 -10.17 26.02
N VAL A 469 -3.72 -9.08 25.81
CA VAL A 469 -4.24 -7.72 25.59
C VAL A 469 -3.64 -7.13 24.32
N PHE A 470 -4.46 -6.37 23.60
CA PHE A 470 -4.10 -5.80 22.31
C PHE A 470 -3.94 -4.28 22.38
N GLY A 471 -2.96 -3.75 21.67
CA GLY A 471 -2.75 -2.32 21.52
C GLY A 471 -3.96 -1.60 20.91
N ALA A 472 -4.14 -0.35 21.30
CA ALA A 472 -5.23 0.55 20.91
C ALA A 472 -6.64 0.18 21.44
N THR A 473 -6.79 -0.93 22.16
CA THR A 473 -7.99 -1.22 22.96
C THR A 473 -8.03 -0.31 24.20
N ILE A 474 -9.21 -0.15 24.79
CA ILE A 474 -9.43 0.78 25.91
C ILE A 474 -9.67 -0.01 27.19
N ASN A 475 -8.84 0.21 28.20
CA ASN A 475 -9.14 -0.27 29.55
C ASN A 475 -10.35 0.52 30.09
N LYS A 476 -11.44 -0.16 30.47
CA LYS A 476 -12.62 0.47 31.08
C LYS A 476 -12.51 0.57 32.59
N THR A 477 -12.26 -0.56 33.25
CA THR A 477 -12.37 -0.70 34.71
C THR A 477 -11.14 -1.37 35.29
N GLY A 478 -10.69 -0.93 36.46
CA GLY A 478 -9.52 -1.50 37.13
C GLY A 478 -8.18 -1.09 36.49
N SER A 479 -7.08 -1.46 37.15
CA SER A 479 -5.72 -1.24 36.67
C SER A 479 -4.98 -2.57 36.65
N PHE A 480 -4.18 -2.80 35.62
CA PHE A 480 -3.38 -4.01 35.51
C PHE A 480 -1.99 -3.69 34.97
N ARG A 481 -1.06 -4.62 35.23
CA ARG A 481 0.29 -4.63 34.69
C ARG A 481 0.37 -5.76 33.68
N PHE A 482 0.93 -5.49 32.52
CA PHE A 482 1.11 -6.49 31.48
C PHE A 482 2.53 -6.44 30.93
N LYS A 483 3.00 -7.57 30.41
CA LYS A 483 4.31 -7.71 29.80
C LYS A 483 4.18 -7.58 28.29
N ALA A 484 4.94 -6.65 27.70
CA ALA A 484 4.88 -6.41 26.25
C ALA A 484 5.40 -7.63 25.47
N THR A 485 4.62 -8.13 24.51
CA THR A 485 5.02 -9.26 23.65
C THR A 485 5.30 -8.83 22.21
N LYS A 486 4.48 -7.93 21.65
CA LYS A 486 4.67 -7.37 20.30
C LYS A 486 4.60 -5.85 20.36
N VAL A 487 5.59 -5.19 19.77
CA VAL A 487 5.74 -3.73 19.79
C VAL A 487 5.89 -3.18 18.36
N GLY A 488 5.59 -1.89 18.19
CA GLY A 488 5.70 -1.23 16.89
C GLY A 488 4.94 -1.95 15.78
N LYS A 489 5.64 -2.23 14.66
CA LYS A 489 5.09 -2.86 13.44
C LYS A 489 4.52 -4.27 13.63
N ASP A 490 4.88 -4.94 14.72
CA ASP A 490 4.50 -6.33 14.97
C ASP A 490 3.18 -6.46 15.74
N THR A 491 2.63 -5.34 16.22
CA THR A 491 1.31 -5.29 16.89
C THR A 491 0.17 -5.65 15.93
N VAL A 492 -0.92 -6.20 16.46
CA VAL A 492 -2.11 -6.59 15.68
C VAL A 492 -2.66 -5.39 14.89
N LEU A 493 -2.77 -4.21 15.51
CA LEU A 493 -3.22 -3.00 14.82
C LEU A 493 -2.31 -2.66 13.63
N GLN A 494 -0.98 -2.69 13.80
CA GLN A 494 -0.05 -2.39 12.71
C GLN A 494 -0.09 -3.43 11.60
N GLN A 495 -0.35 -4.70 11.93
CA GLN A 495 -0.61 -5.74 10.91
C GLN A 495 -1.90 -5.46 10.13
N ILE A 496 -2.98 -5.02 10.80
CA ILE A 496 -4.23 -4.60 10.15
C ILE A 496 -3.97 -3.40 9.23
N VAL A 497 -3.30 -2.37 9.73
CA VAL A 497 -2.92 -1.18 8.94
C VAL A 497 -2.13 -1.59 7.71
N LYS A 498 -1.09 -2.42 7.88
CA LYS A 498 -0.27 -2.93 6.78
C LYS A 498 -1.09 -3.71 5.76
N MET A 499 -1.98 -4.61 6.20
CA MET A 499 -2.87 -5.35 5.30
C MET A 499 -3.81 -4.44 4.52
N VAL A 500 -4.34 -3.37 5.15
CA VAL A 500 -5.19 -2.38 4.48
C VAL A 500 -4.38 -1.57 3.46
N GLN A 501 -3.16 -1.15 3.83
CA GLN A 501 -2.25 -0.43 2.93
C GLN A 501 -1.85 -1.31 1.72
N ASP A 502 -1.50 -2.57 1.96
CA ASP A 502 -1.16 -3.55 0.91
C ASP A 502 -2.38 -3.81 -0.01
N ALA A 503 -3.59 -3.84 0.55
CA ALA A 503 -4.83 -4.00 -0.22
C ALA A 503 -5.23 -2.75 -1.03
N GLN A 504 -4.94 -1.54 -0.56
CA GLN A 504 -5.04 -0.31 -1.37
C GLN A 504 -3.90 -0.20 -2.41
N GLY A 505 -2.83 -0.95 -2.16
CA GLY A 505 -1.65 -1.17 -2.99
C GLY A 505 -1.91 -1.86 -4.34
N SER A 506 -2.99 -2.64 -4.45
CA SER A 506 -3.23 -3.52 -5.60
C SER A 506 -4.04 -2.84 -6.73
N LYS A 507 -3.59 -3.00 -7.98
CA LYS A 507 -4.20 -2.39 -9.18
C LYS A 507 -5.43 -3.19 -9.63
N ALA A 508 -6.62 -2.56 -9.60
CA ALA A 508 -7.83 -3.14 -10.16
C ALA A 508 -7.79 -3.26 -11.71
N PRO A 509 -8.38 -4.32 -12.30
CA PRO A 509 -8.38 -4.56 -13.74
C PRO A 509 -9.01 -3.44 -14.59
N ILE A 510 -10.13 -2.82 -14.18
CA ILE A 510 -10.76 -1.74 -14.99
C ILE A 510 -9.96 -0.44 -14.97
N ALA A 511 -9.19 -0.14 -13.92
CA ALA A 511 -8.27 1.01 -13.92
C ALA A 511 -7.21 0.90 -15.04
N ARG A 512 -6.81 -0.33 -15.41
CA ARG A 512 -5.94 -0.58 -16.57
C ARG A 512 -6.66 -0.33 -17.89
N LEU A 513 -7.98 -0.51 -17.96
CA LEU A 513 -8.76 -0.28 -19.17
C LEU A 513 -8.77 1.21 -19.55
N ALA A 514 -8.94 2.12 -18.58
CA ALA A 514 -8.87 3.56 -18.82
C ALA A 514 -7.47 4.01 -19.33
N ASP A 515 -6.41 3.39 -18.82
CA ASP A 515 -5.03 3.63 -19.26
C ASP A 515 -4.77 3.07 -20.67
N VAL A 516 -5.27 1.86 -20.98
CA VAL A 516 -5.18 1.25 -22.32
C VAL A 516 -5.96 2.08 -23.33
N ILE A 517 -7.18 2.49 -22.98
CA ILE A 517 -7.99 3.38 -23.81
C ILE A 517 -7.22 4.67 -24.05
N SER A 518 -6.72 5.34 -23.02
CA SER A 518 -5.99 6.62 -23.18
C SER A 518 -4.72 6.48 -24.05
N GLY A 519 -3.99 5.36 -23.91
CA GLY A 519 -2.76 5.09 -24.67
C GLY A 519 -3.01 4.76 -26.15
N ILE A 520 -4.17 4.23 -26.51
CA ILE A 520 -4.57 3.94 -27.91
C ILE A 520 -5.34 5.12 -28.52
N PHE A 521 -6.24 5.71 -27.74
CA PHE A 521 -7.12 6.80 -28.12
C PHE A 521 -6.33 8.05 -28.49
N THR A 522 -5.29 8.40 -27.71
CA THR A 522 -4.49 9.60 -27.95
C THR A 522 -3.80 9.59 -29.33
N PRO A 523 -3.04 8.55 -29.72
CA PRO A 523 -2.51 8.43 -31.08
C PRO A 523 -3.57 8.46 -32.17
N ILE A 524 -4.70 7.77 -31.98
CA ILE A 524 -5.79 7.75 -32.97
C ILE A 524 -6.35 9.16 -33.18
N VAL A 525 -6.63 9.90 -32.11
CA VAL A 525 -7.13 11.28 -32.19
C VAL A 525 -6.15 12.19 -32.90
N ILE A 526 -4.84 12.07 -32.62
CA ILE A 526 -3.81 12.85 -33.32
C ILE A 526 -3.79 12.50 -34.81
N CYS A 527 -3.86 11.21 -35.18
CA CYS A 527 -3.94 10.80 -36.57
C CYS A 527 -5.19 11.34 -37.26
N VAL A 528 -6.35 11.28 -36.61
CA VAL A 528 -7.61 11.84 -37.13
C VAL A 528 -7.49 13.35 -37.28
N ALA A 529 -6.95 14.06 -36.28
CA ALA A 529 -6.75 15.51 -36.36
C ALA A 529 -5.83 15.88 -37.54
N ILE A 530 -4.70 15.18 -37.72
CA ILE A 530 -3.78 15.38 -38.85
C ILE A 530 -4.50 15.09 -40.18
N ALA A 531 -5.28 14.02 -40.27
CA ALA A 531 -6.06 13.72 -41.47
C ALA A 531 -7.09 14.82 -41.76
N THR A 532 -7.80 15.31 -40.74
CA THR A 532 -8.72 16.45 -40.84
C THR A 532 -7.99 17.70 -41.33
N PHE A 533 -6.80 17.99 -40.79
CA PHE A 533 -5.96 19.10 -41.25
C PHE A 533 -5.67 18.97 -42.75
N VAL A 534 -5.15 17.82 -43.19
CA VAL A 534 -4.78 17.58 -44.59
C VAL A 534 -5.98 17.68 -45.53
N ILE A 535 -7.11 17.07 -45.16
CA ILE A 535 -8.34 17.10 -45.97
C ILE A 535 -8.82 18.54 -46.15
N TRP A 536 -8.93 19.31 -45.07
CA TRP A 536 -9.38 20.70 -45.16
C TRP A 536 -8.36 21.61 -45.84
N PHE A 537 -7.07 21.32 -45.73
CA PHE A 537 -6.03 22.08 -46.42
C PHE A 537 -6.10 21.90 -47.95
N VAL A 538 -6.53 20.73 -48.42
CA VAL A 538 -6.68 20.43 -49.86
C VAL A 538 -8.06 20.85 -50.40
N ALA A 539 -9.12 20.67 -49.60
CA ALA A 539 -10.51 20.89 -50.04
C ALA A 539 -10.98 22.35 -49.93
N ALA A 540 -10.42 23.14 -49.01
CA ALA A 540 -10.83 24.53 -48.83
C ALA A 540 -10.23 25.47 -49.88
N SER A 541 -10.86 26.63 -50.05
CA SER A 541 -10.39 27.66 -50.98
C SER A 541 -8.97 28.13 -50.65
N PRO A 542 -8.18 28.56 -51.65
CA PRO A 542 -6.80 29.00 -51.46
C PRO A 542 -6.55 29.99 -50.33
N GLU A 543 -7.52 30.87 -50.11
CA GLU A 543 -7.52 31.97 -49.15
C GLU A 543 -7.84 31.53 -47.71
N ALA A 544 -8.61 30.45 -47.56
CA ALA A 544 -9.09 29.96 -46.27
C ALA A 544 -8.42 28.66 -45.80
N ARG A 545 -7.68 27.98 -46.69
CA ARG A 545 -7.23 26.59 -46.46
C ARG A 545 -6.44 26.37 -45.18
N PHE A 546 -5.54 27.29 -44.82
CA PHE A 546 -4.72 27.15 -43.62
C PHE A 546 -5.54 27.36 -42.36
N THR A 547 -6.36 28.41 -42.33
CA THR A 547 -7.25 28.73 -41.21
C THR A 547 -8.26 27.61 -40.99
N MET A 548 -8.99 27.18 -42.02
CA MET A 548 -9.98 26.12 -41.93
C MET A 548 -9.36 24.78 -41.51
N ALA A 549 -8.19 24.42 -42.07
CA ALA A 549 -7.48 23.21 -41.66
C ALA A 549 -7.05 23.24 -40.20
N LEU A 550 -6.48 24.36 -39.76
CA LEU A 550 -5.99 24.52 -38.39
C LEU A 550 -7.12 24.57 -37.36
N VAL A 551 -8.21 25.28 -37.66
CA VAL A 551 -9.39 25.35 -36.77
C VAL A 551 -10.02 23.97 -36.60
N ASN A 552 -10.20 23.23 -37.69
CA ASN A 552 -10.76 21.87 -37.62
C ASN A 552 -9.81 20.89 -36.92
N PHE A 553 -8.49 21.00 -37.16
CA PHE A 553 -7.47 20.23 -36.44
C PHE A 553 -7.55 20.48 -34.92
N VAL A 554 -7.53 21.76 -34.51
CA VAL A 554 -7.62 22.16 -33.11
C VAL A 554 -8.94 21.70 -32.49
N SER A 555 -10.05 21.84 -33.22
CA SER A 555 -11.38 21.41 -32.77
C SER A 555 -11.46 19.92 -32.48
N VAL A 556 -10.88 19.07 -33.36
CA VAL A 556 -10.80 17.62 -33.14
C VAL A 556 -9.97 17.30 -31.89
N LEU A 557 -8.81 17.95 -31.70
CA LEU A 557 -7.98 17.73 -30.51
C LEU A 557 -8.68 18.15 -29.21
N ILE A 558 -9.43 19.26 -29.25
CA ILE A 558 -10.13 19.80 -28.09
C ILE A 558 -11.30 18.90 -27.70
N ILE A 559 -12.17 18.57 -28.66
CA ILE A 559 -13.41 17.84 -28.36
C ILE A 559 -13.14 16.40 -27.92
N ALA A 560 -11.98 15.87 -28.30
CA ALA A 560 -11.55 14.55 -27.94
C ALA A 560 -11.04 14.42 -26.49
N CYS A 561 -10.87 15.50 -25.68
CA CYS A 561 -10.35 15.31 -24.32
C CYS A 561 -11.24 14.38 -23.48
N PRO A 562 -10.76 13.19 -23.05
CA PRO A 562 -11.53 12.27 -22.24
C PRO A 562 -11.42 12.63 -20.75
N CYS A 563 -11.53 13.92 -20.44
CA CYS A 563 -11.23 14.51 -19.14
C CYS A 563 -12.07 13.86 -17.99
N ALA A 564 -13.33 13.46 -18.27
CA ALA A 564 -14.21 12.79 -17.29
C ALA A 564 -13.92 11.28 -17.13
N LEU A 565 -13.39 10.62 -18.17
CA LEU A 565 -13.19 9.17 -18.18
C LEU A 565 -12.12 8.73 -17.18
N GLY A 566 -11.04 9.51 -17.05
CA GLY A 566 -9.94 9.21 -16.12
C GLY A 566 -10.30 9.33 -14.63
N LEU A 567 -11.41 10.02 -14.30
CA LEU A 567 -11.83 10.29 -12.93
C LEU A 567 -13.01 9.42 -12.48
N ALA A 568 -13.83 8.95 -13.41
CA ALA A 568 -15.05 8.21 -13.10
C ALA A 568 -14.77 6.96 -12.25
N THR A 569 -13.86 6.09 -12.70
CA THR A 569 -13.57 4.82 -12.03
C THR A 569 -12.90 4.99 -10.66
N PRO A 570 -11.80 5.77 -10.51
CA PRO A 570 -11.17 5.92 -9.20
C PRO A 570 -12.10 6.55 -8.17
N THR A 571 -12.91 7.53 -8.57
CA THR A 571 -13.87 8.19 -7.67
C THR A 571 -14.94 7.21 -7.19
N ALA A 572 -15.52 6.42 -8.10
CA ALA A 572 -16.54 5.44 -7.77
C ALA A 572 -16.02 4.35 -6.80
N ILE A 573 -14.83 3.79 -7.07
CA ILE A 573 -14.21 2.78 -6.21
C ILE A 573 -13.88 3.36 -4.83
N MET A 574 -13.34 4.57 -4.80
CA MET A 574 -12.94 5.25 -3.57
C MET A 574 -14.14 5.57 -2.67
N VAL A 575 -15.24 6.09 -3.23
CA VAL A 575 -16.48 6.31 -2.49
C VAL A 575 -17.13 5.00 -2.07
N GLY A 576 -17.17 3.99 -2.95
CA GLY A 576 -17.77 2.69 -2.67
C GLY A 576 -17.06 1.93 -1.54
N THR A 577 -15.73 1.92 -1.56
CA THR A 577 -14.92 1.30 -0.50
C THR A 577 -15.02 2.04 0.83
N GLY A 578 -15.02 3.39 0.81
CA GLY A 578 -15.27 4.20 2.01
C GLY A 578 -16.65 3.92 2.62
N LYS A 579 -17.69 3.84 1.79
CA LYS A 579 -19.04 3.52 2.25
C LYS A 579 -19.16 2.09 2.78
N GLY A 580 -18.45 1.13 2.16
CA GLY A 580 -18.36 -0.24 2.66
C GLY A 580 -17.77 -0.30 4.07
N ALA A 581 -16.67 0.42 4.31
CA ALA A 581 -16.00 0.47 5.60
C ALA A 581 -16.90 1.06 6.71
N GLU A 582 -17.70 2.10 6.40
CA GLU A 582 -18.69 2.64 7.35
C GLU A 582 -19.76 1.61 7.78
N ASN A 583 -19.96 0.56 7.00
CA ASN A 583 -20.93 -0.51 7.27
C ASN A 583 -20.24 -1.84 7.69
N GLY A 584 -18.97 -1.79 8.12
CA GLY A 584 -18.23 -2.98 8.55
C GLY A 584 -17.80 -3.92 7.41
N VAL A 585 -17.95 -3.50 6.15
CA VAL A 585 -17.52 -4.28 4.98
C VAL A 585 -16.16 -3.78 4.50
N LEU A 586 -15.11 -4.53 4.81
CA LEU A 586 -13.75 -4.20 4.41
C LEU A 586 -13.44 -4.79 3.02
N ILE A 587 -13.36 -3.91 2.03
CA ILE A 587 -13.15 -4.28 0.62
C ILE A 587 -11.67 -4.13 0.28
N LYS A 588 -11.00 -5.25 0.01
CA LYS A 588 -9.57 -5.28 -0.34
C LYS A 588 -9.36 -4.88 -1.81
N GLY A 589 -9.28 -3.58 -2.05
CA GLY A 589 -8.98 -2.99 -3.36
C GLY A 589 -10.19 -2.90 -4.31
N GLY A 590 -10.02 -2.19 -5.42
CA GLY A 590 -11.10 -1.97 -6.40
C GLY A 590 -11.54 -3.23 -7.15
N GLU A 591 -10.63 -4.19 -7.32
CA GLU A 591 -10.90 -5.46 -8.02
C GLU A 591 -11.97 -6.30 -7.30
N ALA A 592 -11.92 -6.32 -5.97
CA ALA A 592 -12.92 -7.02 -5.16
C ALA A 592 -14.32 -6.43 -5.37
N LEU A 593 -14.43 -5.09 -5.44
CA LEU A 593 -15.69 -4.39 -5.71
C LEU A 593 -16.23 -4.71 -7.12
N GLU A 594 -15.35 -4.69 -8.12
CA GLU A 594 -15.69 -4.99 -9.52
C GLU A 594 -16.12 -6.45 -9.72
N THR A 595 -15.43 -7.37 -9.04
CA THR A 595 -15.70 -8.81 -9.14
C THR A 595 -16.93 -9.20 -8.32
N ALA A 596 -17.19 -8.53 -7.20
CA ALA A 596 -18.35 -8.78 -6.34
C ALA A 596 -19.67 -8.67 -7.12
N HIS A 597 -19.81 -7.69 -8.02
CA HIS A 597 -21.01 -7.55 -8.86
C HIS A 597 -21.19 -8.72 -9.86
N LYS A 598 -20.10 -9.41 -10.23
CA LYS A 598 -20.12 -10.56 -11.15
C LYS A 598 -20.36 -11.89 -10.45
N LEU A 599 -20.43 -11.92 -9.12
CA LEU A 599 -20.67 -13.14 -8.37
C LEU A 599 -22.09 -13.65 -8.64
N SER A 600 -22.18 -14.91 -9.09
CA SER A 600 -23.45 -15.61 -9.31
C SER A 600 -23.73 -16.69 -8.25
N ALA A 601 -22.70 -17.09 -7.50
CA ALA A 601 -22.79 -18.08 -6.43
C ALA A 601 -21.95 -17.61 -5.24
N ILE A 602 -22.48 -17.82 -4.03
CA ILE A 602 -21.78 -17.59 -2.78
C ILE A 602 -21.67 -18.94 -2.08
N VAL A 603 -20.44 -19.43 -1.92
CA VAL A 603 -20.16 -20.64 -1.15
C VAL A 603 -19.68 -20.18 0.22
N LEU A 604 -20.45 -20.50 1.25
CA LEU A 604 -20.15 -20.13 2.63
C LEU A 604 -19.47 -21.30 3.32
N ASP A 605 -18.34 -21.04 3.98
CA ASP A 605 -17.83 -21.99 4.95
C ASP A 605 -18.82 -22.11 6.11
N LYS A 606 -18.91 -23.28 6.74
CA LYS A 606 -19.86 -23.47 7.84
C LYS A 606 -19.29 -22.87 9.13
N THR A 607 -18.09 -23.33 9.50
CA THR A 607 -17.52 -23.09 10.82
C THR A 607 -16.96 -21.67 10.90
N GLY A 608 -17.44 -20.86 11.86
CA GLY A 608 -16.97 -19.48 12.05
C GLY A 608 -17.49 -18.46 11.02
N THR A 609 -18.22 -18.90 9.99
CA THR A 609 -18.91 -18.01 9.04
C THR A 609 -20.43 -18.08 9.22
N ILE A 610 -21.02 -19.28 9.20
CA ILE A 610 -22.46 -19.48 9.52
C ILE A 610 -22.63 -19.74 11.02
N THR A 611 -21.66 -20.40 11.65
CA THR A 611 -21.69 -20.73 13.09
C THR A 611 -20.79 -19.80 13.89
N LYS A 612 -21.01 -19.75 15.21
CA LYS A 612 -20.19 -18.97 16.16
C LYS A 612 -18.71 -19.39 16.24
N GLY A 613 -18.33 -20.51 15.62
CA GLY A 613 -16.94 -21.00 15.63
C GLY A 613 -16.48 -21.61 16.97
N GLU A 614 -17.28 -21.51 18.02
CA GLU A 614 -17.03 -22.17 19.31
C GLU A 614 -18.03 -23.30 19.59
N PRO A 615 -17.58 -24.43 20.14
CA PRO A 615 -18.49 -25.48 20.62
C PRO A 615 -19.22 -25.03 21.89
N SER A 616 -20.51 -25.36 21.97
CA SER A 616 -21.38 -25.10 23.12
C SER A 616 -22.15 -26.36 23.51
N LEU A 617 -22.31 -26.61 24.81
CA LEU A 617 -23.16 -27.69 25.29
C LEU A 617 -24.63 -27.41 24.94
N THR A 618 -25.24 -28.22 24.08
CA THR A 618 -26.66 -28.07 23.67
C THR A 618 -27.58 -29.06 24.37
N ASN A 619 -27.16 -30.31 24.50
CA ASN A 619 -28.00 -31.41 24.99
C ASN A 619 -27.20 -32.26 25.97
N VAL A 620 -27.87 -32.71 27.04
CA VAL A 620 -27.39 -33.75 27.93
C VAL A 620 -28.44 -34.85 27.92
N VAL A 621 -28.04 -36.06 27.52
CA VAL A 621 -28.94 -37.22 27.40
C VAL A 621 -28.41 -38.32 28.30
N THR A 622 -29.26 -38.81 29.20
CA THR A 622 -28.94 -39.89 30.14
C THR A 622 -29.64 -41.18 29.74
N ALA A 623 -28.98 -42.33 29.94
CA ALA A 623 -29.52 -43.65 29.60
C ALA A 623 -30.58 -44.18 30.60
N SER A 624 -30.70 -43.53 31.76
CA SER A 624 -31.60 -43.86 32.86
C SER A 624 -32.28 -42.59 33.39
N ASP A 625 -33.22 -42.73 34.34
CA ASP A 625 -33.81 -41.61 35.12
C ASP A 625 -32.80 -40.90 36.04
N ALA A 626 -31.51 -40.94 35.69
CA ALA A 626 -30.45 -40.21 36.38
C ALA A 626 -30.67 -38.70 36.21
N ASP A 627 -30.41 -37.96 37.29
CA ASP A 627 -30.51 -36.51 37.28
C ASP A 627 -29.48 -35.91 36.32
N GLU A 628 -29.96 -35.09 35.38
CA GLU A 628 -29.15 -34.48 34.33
C GLU A 628 -28.05 -33.59 34.93
N ASN A 629 -28.35 -32.89 36.03
CA ASN A 629 -27.41 -31.98 36.66
C ASN A 629 -26.34 -32.74 37.46
N ASP A 630 -26.70 -33.82 38.16
CA ASP A 630 -25.71 -34.67 38.85
C ASP A 630 -24.77 -35.36 37.84
N PHE A 631 -25.31 -35.83 36.71
CA PHE A 631 -24.51 -36.38 35.62
C PHE A 631 -23.57 -35.32 35.02
N LEU A 632 -24.12 -34.16 34.62
CA LEU A 632 -23.32 -33.07 34.03
C LEU A 632 -22.25 -32.55 35.01
N LYS A 633 -22.57 -32.44 36.30
CA LYS A 633 -21.63 -32.06 37.36
C LYS A 633 -20.45 -33.01 37.43
N THR A 634 -20.72 -34.32 37.41
CA THR A 634 -19.67 -35.35 37.47
C THR A 634 -18.78 -35.29 36.22
N VAL A 635 -19.40 -35.20 35.04
CA VAL A 635 -18.70 -35.13 33.75
C VAL A 635 -17.85 -33.86 33.63
N ALA A 636 -18.43 -32.70 33.93
CA ALA A 636 -17.74 -31.43 33.83
C ALA A 636 -16.60 -31.28 34.86
N SER A 637 -16.72 -31.95 36.02
CA SER A 637 -15.61 -32.01 36.99
C SER A 637 -14.40 -32.72 36.40
N ALA A 638 -14.59 -33.85 35.72
CA ALA A 638 -13.51 -34.56 35.04
C ALA A 638 -12.92 -33.76 33.85
N GLU A 639 -13.78 -33.16 33.02
CA GLU A 639 -13.36 -32.36 31.86
C GLU A 639 -12.67 -31.04 32.22
N LYS A 640 -12.78 -30.57 33.48
CA LYS A 640 -12.08 -29.37 33.94
C LYS A 640 -10.54 -29.46 33.83
N LEU A 641 -9.99 -30.67 33.84
CA LEU A 641 -8.55 -30.93 33.68
C LEU A 641 -8.13 -31.09 32.21
N SER A 642 -9.08 -31.07 31.27
CA SER A 642 -8.85 -31.28 29.84
C SER A 642 -8.76 -29.93 29.11
N GLU A 643 -7.72 -29.76 28.28
CA GLU A 643 -7.53 -28.56 27.45
C GLU A 643 -8.33 -28.61 26.14
N HIS A 644 -9.12 -29.66 25.92
CA HIS A 644 -9.84 -29.86 24.67
C HIS A 644 -11.00 -28.87 24.51
N PRO A 645 -11.26 -28.28 23.31
CA PRO A 645 -12.34 -27.30 23.12
C PRO A 645 -13.74 -27.79 23.51
N LEU A 646 -14.02 -29.10 23.36
CA LEU A 646 -15.28 -29.70 23.82
C LEU A 646 -15.39 -29.78 25.34
N ALA A 647 -14.27 -30.02 26.04
CA ALA A 647 -14.21 -30.01 27.50
C ALA A 647 -14.60 -28.64 28.04
N ALA A 648 -14.01 -27.59 27.47
CA ALA A 648 -14.34 -26.21 27.80
C ALA A 648 -15.83 -25.89 27.54
N ALA A 649 -16.43 -26.43 26.48
CA ALA A 649 -17.86 -26.26 26.21
C ALA A 649 -18.76 -26.92 27.28
N ILE A 650 -18.37 -28.11 27.75
CA ILE A 650 -19.08 -28.84 28.81
C ILE A 650 -18.94 -28.14 30.16
N VAL A 651 -17.72 -27.71 30.52
CA VAL A 651 -17.43 -26.97 31.76
C VAL A 651 -18.21 -25.67 31.80
N ARG A 652 -18.18 -24.86 30.73
CA ARG A 652 -18.99 -23.63 30.62
C ARG A 652 -20.49 -23.93 30.74
N GLY A 653 -20.96 -25.03 30.15
CA GLY A 653 -22.34 -25.49 30.28
C GLY A 653 -22.73 -25.79 31.73
N ALA A 654 -21.87 -26.46 32.50
CA ALA A 654 -22.09 -26.74 33.91
C ALA A 654 -22.02 -25.48 34.79
N GLU A 655 -21.07 -24.59 34.52
CA GLU A 655 -20.94 -23.29 35.22
C GLU A 655 -22.17 -22.41 34.99
N SER A 656 -22.71 -22.37 33.76
CA SER A 656 -23.94 -21.63 33.44
C SER A 656 -25.17 -22.11 34.23
N ARG A 657 -25.15 -23.36 34.70
CA ARG A 657 -26.17 -23.96 35.57
C ARG A 657 -25.83 -23.84 37.06
N ASN A 658 -24.76 -23.14 37.43
CA ASN A 658 -24.26 -22.97 38.80
C ASN A 658 -23.97 -24.29 39.52
N LEU A 659 -23.48 -25.30 38.79
CA LEU A 659 -23.11 -26.60 39.39
C LEU A 659 -21.74 -26.50 40.08
N GLN A 660 -21.61 -27.10 41.27
CA GLN A 660 -20.34 -27.13 42.00
C GLN A 660 -19.50 -28.34 41.59
N PHE A 661 -18.25 -28.11 41.19
CA PHE A 661 -17.35 -29.18 40.78
C PHE A 661 -16.83 -30.02 41.94
N GLU A 662 -16.60 -31.30 41.67
CA GLU A 662 -16.06 -32.27 42.61
C GLU A 662 -14.56 -32.48 42.40
N THR A 663 -13.90 -33.11 43.39
CA THR A 663 -12.49 -33.48 43.29
C THR A 663 -12.30 -34.65 42.32
N VAL A 664 -11.32 -34.50 41.43
CA VAL A 664 -10.96 -35.50 40.43
C VAL A 664 -9.69 -36.22 40.87
N GLU A 665 -9.67 -37.54 40.72
CA GLU A 665 -8.52 -38.41 40.96
C GLU A 665 -8.21 -39.22 39.69
N ASN A 666 -6.96 -39.68 39.53
CA ASN A 666 -6.53 -40.58 38.44
C ASN A 666 -6.90 -40.10 37.02
N PHE A 667 -6.80 -38.79 36.76
CA PHE A 667 -7.03 -38.23 35.43
C PHE A 667 -5.98 -38.70 34.42
N ASN A 668 -6.44 -39.18 33.27
CA ASN A 668 -5.61 -39.62 32.15
C ASN A 668 -6.25 -39.22 30.82
N ALA A 669 -5.52 -38.42 30.03
CA ALA A 669 -5.96 -38.01 28.69
C ALA A 669 -5.49 -39.04 27.65
N LEU A 670 -6.44 -39.58 26.89
CA LEU A 670 -6.20 -40.57 25.84
C LEU A 670 -6.30 -39.88 24.47
N GLU A 671 -5.15 -39.62 23.86
CA GLU A 671 -5.06 -38.95 22.56
C GLU A 671 -5.98 -39.57 21.51
N GLY A 672 -6.77 -38.72 20.83
CA GLY A 672 -7.72 -39.10 19.79
C GLY A 672 -8.91 -39.96 20.26
N ARG A 673 -9.08 -40.16 21.58
CA ARG A 673 -10.11 -41.02 22.17
C ARG A 673 -10.97 -40.30 23.19
N GLY A 674 -10.36 -39.59 24.14
CA GLY A 674 -11.07 -38.90 25.22
C GLY A 674 -10.28 -38.87 26.52
N ILE A 675 -10.95 -38.97 27.66
CA ILE A 675 -10.35 -38.97 29.00
C ILE A 675 -10.88 -40.12 29.86
N GLU A 676 -10.08 -40.52 30.84
CA GLU A 676 -10.41 -41.44 31.91
C GLU A 676 -10.11 -40.76 33.25
N ALA A 677 -11.03 -40.81 34.20
CA ALA A 677 -10.87 -40.15 35.49
C ALA A 677 -11.72 -40.83 36.58
N SER A 678 -11.49 -40.48 37.83
CA SER A 678 -12.34 -40.85 38.96
C SER A 678 -12.88 -39.59 39.63
N VAL A 679 -14.20 -39.50 39.83
CA VAL A 679 -14.86 -38.36 40.47
C VAL A 679 -15.84 -38.89 41.51
N GLY A 680 -15.71 -38.43 42.76
CA GLY A 680 -16.57 -38.90 43.86
C GLY A 680 -16.49 -40.41 44.12
N GLY A 681 -15.35 -41.04 43.83
CA GLY A 681 -15.15 -42.49 43.93
C GLY A 681 -15.77 -43.32 42.79
N LYS A 682 -16.35 -42.68 41.77
CA LYS A 682 -16.87 -43.33 40.55
C LYS A 682 -15.84 -43.21 39.43
N GLY A 683 -15.57 -44.30 38.72
CA GLY A 683 -14.76 -44.27 37.50
C GLY A 683 -15.56 -43.73 36.31
N LEU A 684 -14.99 -42.77 35.58
CA LEU A 684 -15.55 -42.15 34.39
C LEU A 684 -14.67 -42.40 33.16
N LEU A 685 -15.35 -42.70 32.05
CA LEU A 685 -14.78 -42.75 30.71
C LEU A 685 -15.58 -41.77 29.85
N LEU A 686 -14.90 -40.82 29.23
CA LEU A 686 -15.50 -39.75 28.43
C LEU A 686 -14.78 -39.71 27.10
N GLY A 687 -15.47 -39.94 25.98
CA GLY A 687 -14.79 -40.01 24.70
C GLY A 687 -15.64 -40.60 23.59
N ASN A 688 -15.00 -40.89 22.47
CA ASN A 688 -15.64 -41.43 21.29
C ASN A 688 -15.91 -42.95 21.38
N LEU A 689 -16.61 -43.50 20.37
CA LEU A 689 -16.98 -44.91 20.28
C LEU A 689 -15.77 -45.86 20.40
N ARG A 690 -14.59 -45.42 19.92
CA ARG A 690 -13.36 -46.23 19.97
C ARG A 690 -12.92 -46.47 21.41
N LEU A 691 -12.98 -45.44 22.27
CA LEU A 691 -12.68 -45.59 23.70
C LEU A 691 -13.63 -46.59 24.36
N MET A 692 -14.92 -46.49 24.06
CA MET A 692 -15.96 -47.35 24.65
C MET A 692 -15.75 -48.82 24.26
N ASN A 693 -15.41 -49.08 23.00
CA ASN A 693 -15.10 -50.44 22.53
C ASN A 693 -13.81 -51.00 23.14
N GLU A 694 -12.74 -50.19 23.22
CA GLU A 694 -11.47 -50.60 23.84
C GLU A 694 -11.65 -50.99 25.32
N ARG A 695 -12.55 -50.30 26.03
CA ARG A 695 -12.90 -50.59 27.43
C ARG A 695 -14.08 -51.54 27.60
N SER A 696 -14.58 -52.13 26.51
CA SER A 696 -15.69 -53.09 26.50
C SER A 696 -16.99 -52.60 27.17
N ILE A 697 -17.32 -51.31 26.99
CA ILE A 697 -18.55 -50.69 27.49
C ILE A 697 -19.70 -50.91 26.51
N LEU A 698 -20.81 -51.49 26.98
CA LEU A 698 -22.03 -51.69 26.19
C LEU A 698 -22.89 -50.42 26.20
N LEU A 699 -23.20 -49.88 25.02
CA LEU A 699 -23.90 -48.59 24.86
C LEU A 699 -25.44 -48.68 24.87
N ASN A 700 -26.02 -49.88 24.93
CA ASN A 700 -27.46 -50.16 25.16
C ASN A 700 -28.48 -49.19 24.51
N GLY A 701 -28.27 -48.81 23.24
CA GLY A 701 -29.21 -47.97 22.48
C GLY A 701 -28.91 -46.46 22.47
N VAL A 702 -27.84 -46.00 23.13
CA VAL A 702 -27.39 -44.58 23.13
C VAL A 702 -26.28 -44.35 22.09
N GLN A 703 -26.43 -44.95 20.91
CA GLN A 703 -25.37 -45.02 19.88
C GLN A 703 -25.40 -43.86 18.88
N ASP A 704 -26.54 -43.15 18.80
CA ASP A 704 -26.82 -42.08 17.83
C ASP A 704 -26.86 -40.69 18.48
#